data_AF-A0A5N0IQN6-F1
#
_entry.id   AF-A0A5N0IQN6-F1
#
_cell.length_a   1.000
_cell.length_b   1.000
_cell.length_c   1.000
_cell.angle_alpha   90.00
_cell.angle_beta   90.00
_cell.angle_gamma   90.00
#
_symmetry.space_group_name_H-M   'P 1'
#
loop_
_entity.id
_entity.type
_entity.pdbx_description
1 polymer ?
#
loop_
_entity_poly.entity_id
_entity_poly.type
_entity_poly.pdbx_seq_one_letter_code
_entity_poly.pdbx_strand_id
1 'polypeptide(L)'
;MKWVSFTDSDGERTGVLSGEMIHALPPGLTLLELIRRGATRLREAGDDVLRSPHTVVRCDQVTLMAPIPRPPSVRDCLCFLDHMRNCQVAIGGDRALKDTWYRIPAFYFACPSTILGPYDDAPTAPGSAWQDFELEIAAVIGTGGADLSVTEAEQAIIGYTIFNDWSARDLQQLEGQLGIGQAKGKDSGITLGPYLVTPDELAPYRRDGKLALEATALVNDTVIGTGSTGAMDWSFAEVISYASRGVLLNPGDVFGSGTVPTCTLIEHLRLTDLASFPGWLRDGDVVTLRVQGLGETRQTVRHRPAPPPLAPRPNPDARPDKPRVNPAPPKLPYNRGLHEIADRVWAWLLPDGGYGWSNAGLVAGDGGSLLVDTLFDLALTREMLSAMSQITDRAPITDALITHANGDHTHGNQLLDHSVRIIAAEGTAEEIAHGMAPAMLAMVQTADLGPIATPYLRNRFGPFDFSGITVRNADLTFDRELTIAVGGREVRLMNLGPAHTAADSVVHIPDAGVLFAGDLLFVGCTPIVWAGPISNWIAACDAMLALGAPIVVPGHGPITDADGIRAVRGYLVHVNEQAEAAYRNGLSFTEAADAIDLGEYATWLDAERIVVNVYQRYRELDPGIPQLEPLALLSMQADWFAKH
;
A
#
# COMPACT_ATOMS: atom_id res chain seq x y z
N MET A 1 -40.10 3.97 7.92
CA MET A 1 -39.48 5.20 8.45
C MET A 1 -37.98 5.17 8.27
N LYS A 2 -37.37 6.36 8.13
CA LYS A 2 -35.92 6.57 8.09
C LYS A 2 -35.49 7.30 9.37
N TRP A 3 -34.77 6.61 10.25
CA TRP A 3 -34.29 7.14 11.52
C TRP A 3 -32.86 7.66 11.40
N VAL A 4 -32.62 8.86 11.93
CA VAL A 4 -31.31 9.51 11.93
C VAL A 4 -30.85 9.81 13.35
N SER A 5 -29.55 9.71 13.55
CA SER A 5 -28.84 10.31 14.69
C SER A 5 -27.97 11.44 14.15
N PHE A 6 -27.97 12.59 14.81
CA PHE A 6 -27.25 13.78 14.35
C PHE A 6 -26.79 14.61 15.54
N THR A 7 -25.86 15.54 15.30
CA THR A 7 -25.49 16.55 16.29
C THR A 7 -26.00 17.92 15.90
N ASP A 8 -26.47 18.67 16.89
CA ASP A 8 -26.79 20.10 16.79
C ASP A 8 -26.11 20.88 17.94
N SER A 9 -26.49 22.15 18.14
CA SER A 9 -25.93 23.00 19.20
C SER A 9 -26.15 22.45 20.62
N ASP A 10 -27.13 21.57 20.82
CA ASP A 10 -27.51 21.01 22.11
C ASP A 10 -26.95 19.58 22.32
N GLY A 11 -26.20 19.05 21.36
CA GLY A 11 -25.52 17.76 21.42
C GLY A 11 -26.13 16.68 20.50
N GLU A 12 -26.06 15.41 20.92
CA GLU A 12 -26.61 14.27 20.17
C GLU A 12 -28.14 14.26 20.19
N ARG A 13 -28.73 14.09 19.01
CA ARG A 13 -30.17 14.09 18.75
C ARG A 13 -30.58 12.87 17.92
N THR A 14 -31.84 12.50 18.03
CA THR A 14 -32.47 11.46 17.22
C THR A 14 -33.75 12.01 16.58
N GLY A 15 -34.05 11.60 15.36
CA GLY A 15 -35.25 12.03 14.65
C GLY A 15 -35.63 11.12 13.48
N VAL A 16 -36.75 11.46 12.83
CA VAL A 16 -37.20 10.80 11.61
C VAL A 16 -37.00 11.74 10.42
N LEU A 17 -36.35 11.25 9.37
CA LEU A 17 -36.17 11.97 8.12
C LEU A 17 -37.41 11.80 7.22
N SER A 18 -37.98 12.92 6.78
CA SER A 18 -39.08 13.00 5.82
C SER A 18 -38.77 14.05 4.76
N GLY A 19 -38.58 13.61 3.51
CA GLY A 19 -38.00 14.46 2.47
C GLY A 19 -36.60 14.93 2.86
N GLU A 20 -36.38 16.25 2.91
CA GLU A 20 -35.13 16.87 3.34
C GLU A 20 -35.13 17.29 4.83
N MET A 21 -36.23 17.06 5.54
CA MET A 21 -36.44 17.57 6.90
C MET A 21 -36.31 16.46 7.93
N ILE A 22 -35.56 16.72 9.00
CA ILE A 22 -35.47 15.88 10.18
C ILE A 22 -36.46 16.38 11.21
N HIS A 23 -37.41 15.52 11.57
CA HIS A 23 -38.36 15.72 12.65
C HIS A 23 -37.73 15.17 13.94
N ALA A 24 -37.18 16.06 14.77
CA ALA A 24 -36.35 15.71 15.91
C ALA A 24 -37.17 15.44 17.18
N LEU A 25 -36.76 14.41 17.92
CA LEU A 25 -37.21 14.13 19.28
C LEU A 25 -36.59 15.12 20.28
N PRO A 26 -37.14 15.22 21.51
CA PRO A 26 -36.47 15.94 22.60
C PRO A 26 -35.03 15.45 22.84
N PRO A 27 -34.12 16.33 23.29
CA PRO A 27 -32.75 15.94 23.64
C PRO A 27 -32.70 14.80 24.68
N GLY A 28 -31.63 14.00 24.63
CA GLY A 28 -31.35 12.97 25.63
C GLY A 28 -32.03 11.61 25.40
N LEU A 29 -32.76 11.43 24.30
CA LEU A 29 -33.28 10.13 23.88
C LEU A 29 -32.58 9.67 22.60
N THR A 30 -31.82 8.60 22.70
CA THR A 30 -31.04 8.05 21.58
C THR A 30 -31.85 7.02 20.77
N LEU A 31 -31.47 6.81 19.50
CA LEU A 31 -32.07 5.76 18.68
C LEU A 31 -31.90 4.38 19.30
N LEU A 32 -30.76 4.09 19.92
CA LEU A 32 -30.52 2.81 20.60
C LEU A 32 -31.48 2.58 21.77
N GLU A 33 -31.80 3.60 22.55
CA GLU A 33 -32.79 3.50 23.63
C GLU A 33 -34.20 3.27 23.10
N LEU A 34 -34.56 3.86 21.95
CA LEU A 34 -35.83 3.58 21.29
C LEU A 34 -35.89 2.14 20.76
N ILE A 35 -34.81 1.65 20.14
CA ILE A 35 -34.71 0.27 19.67
C ILE A 35 -34.88 -0.72 20.84
N ARG A 36 -34.25 -0.45 22.00
CA ARG A 36 -34.42 -1.26 23.22
C ARG A 36 -35.84 -1.31 23.77
N ARG A 37 -36.69 -0.34 23.42
CA ARG A 37 -38.13 -0.33 23.79
C ARG A 37 -38.99 -1.17 22.84
N GLY A 38 -38.41 -1.72 21.77
CA GLY A 38 -39.05 -2.61 20.81
C GLY A 38 -39.70 -1.90 19.62
N ALA A 39 -39.98 -2.67 18.57
CA ALA A 39 -40.46 -2.17 17.28
C ALA A 39 -41.76 -1.34 17.37
N THR A 40 -42.72 -1.74 18.20
CA THR A 40 -43.97 -0.99 18.40
C THR A 40 -43.71 0.41 18.97
N ARG A 41 -42.86 0.52 20.00
CA ARG A 41 -42.52 1.80 20.62
C ARG A 41 -41.68 2.69 19.71
N LEU A 42 -40.78 2.10 18.92
CA LEU A 42 -40.05 2.82 17.89
C LEU A 42 -41.04 3.41 16.86
N ARG A 43 -41.99 2.61 16.38
CA ARG A 43 -43.00 3.07 15.41
C ARG A 43 -43.88 4.20 15.96
N GLU A 44 -44.42 4.03 17.16
CA GLU A 44 -45.22 5.04 17.86
C GLU A 44 -44.45 6.36 17.99
N ALA A 45 -43.18 6.32 18.44
CA ALA A 45 -42.35 7.51 18.58
C ALA A 45 -42.10 8.20 17.23
N GLY A 46 -41.96 7.43 16.15
CA GLY A 46 -41.80 7.96 14.80
C GLY A 46 -43.05 8.65 14.27
N ASP A 47 -44.23 8.04 14.45
CA ASP A 47 -45.51 8.62 14.06
C ASP A 47 -45.81 9.88 14.90
N ASP A 48 -45.45 9.89 16.19
CA ASP A 48 -45.61 11.04 17.07
C ASP A 48 -44.69 12.20 16.69
N VAL A 49 -43.40 11.95 16.43
CA VAL A 49 -42.45 13.02 16.08
C VAL A 49 -42.75 13.63 14.71
N LEU A 50 -43.28 12.84 13.76
CA LEU A 50 -43.72 13.38 12.47
C LEU A 50 -44.94 14.31 12.62
N ARG A 51 -45.83 14.07 13.60
CA ARG A 51 -47.01 14.90 13.87
C ARG A 51 -46.70 16.12 14.75
N SER A 52 -45.87 15.94 15.77
CA SER A 52 -45.53 16.98 16.76
C SER A 52 -44.04 16.91 17.11
N PRO A 53 -43.16 17.36 16.22
CA PRO A 53 -41.72 17.35 16.45
C PRO A 53 -41.34 18.36 17.53
N HIS A 54 -40.28 18.08 18.29
CA HIS A 54 -39.68 19.09 19.16
C HIS A 54 -39.08 20.23 18.32
N THR A 55 -38.34 19.85 17.27
CA THR A 55 -37.73 20.77 16.32
C THR A 55 -37.76 20.13 14.94
N VAL A 56 -37.88 20.95 13.89
CA VAL A 56 -37.70 20.52 12.50
C VAL A 56 -36.49 21.23 11.92
N VAL A 57 -35.52 20.47 11.43
CA VAL A 57 -34.26 20.99 10.86
C VAL A 57 -34.03 20.40 9.49
N ARG A 58 -33.36 21.13 8.59
CA ARG A 58 -32.93 20.53 7.32
C ARG A 58 -31.78 19.57 7.56
N CYS A 59 -31.76 18.45 6.85
CA CYS A 59 -30.70 17.45 6.96
C CYS A 59 -29.30 18.02 6.63
N ASP A 60 -29.23 18.94 5.66
CA ASP A 60 -28.00 19.61 5.24
C ASP A 60 -27.49 20.70 6.20
N GLN A 61 -28.24 20.99 7.27
CA GLN A 61 -27.87 21.97 8.30
C GLN A 61 -27.35 21.33 9.59
N VAL A 62 -27.25 20.00 9.63
CA VAL A 62 -26.76 19.24 10.78
C VAL A 62 -25.66 18.28 10.38
N THR A 63 -24.86 17.84 11.36
CA THR A 63 -23.88 16.78 11.14
C THR A 63 -24.51 15.44 11.49
N LEU A 64 -24.77 14.61 10.47
CA LEU A 64 -25.27 13.25 10.67
C LEU A 64 -24.20 12.38 11.32
N MET A 65 -24.62 11.59 12.30
CA MET A 65 -23.83 10.53 12.93
C MET A 65 -24.20 9.18 12.32
N ALA A 66 -23.45 8.13 12.67
CA ALA A 66 -23.94 6.78 12.47
C ALA A 66 -25.32 6.62 13.13
N PRO A 67 -26.30 5.90 12.54
CA PRO A 67 -27.63 5.75 13.13
C PRO A 67 -27.57 5.22 14.56
N ILE A 68 -26.65 4.29 14.82
CA ILE A 68 -26.30 3.81 16.16
C ILE A 68 -24.79 4.06 16.34
N PRO A 69 -24.39 5.21 16.94
CA PRO A 69 -22.98 5.56 17.07
C PRO A 69 -22.18 4.61 17.98
N ARG A 70 -22.87 3.92 18.89
CA ARG A 70 -22.28 3.02 19.90
C ARG A 70 -23.10 1.72 19.97
N PRO A 71 -23.03 0.87 18.93
CA PRO A 71 -23.76 -0.40 18.93
C PRO A 71 -23.23 -1.33 20.03
N PRO A 72 -24.07 -2.17 20.66
CA PRO A 72 -23.61 -3.09 21.70
C PRO A 72 -22.62 -4.14 21.17
N SER A 73 -22.82 -4.60 19.93
CA SER A 73 -21.88 -5.43 19.21
C SER A 73 -22.01 -5.23 17.70
N VAL A 74 -20.93 -5.54 16.98
CA VAL A 74 -20.90 -5.58 15.52
C VAL A 74 -20.33 -6.93 15.10
N ARG A 75 -21.04 -7.60 14.21
CA ARG A 75 -20.58 -8.85 13.59
C ARG A 75 -20.68 -8.67 12.10
N ASP A 76 -19.57 -8.79 11.41
CA ASP A 76 -19.60 -8.70 9.96
C ASP A 76 -19.56 -10.11 9.34
N CYS A 77 -20.49 -10.34 8.40
CA CYS A 77 -20.82 -11.65 7.85
C CYS A 77 -20.17 -11.82 6.48
N LEU A 78 -20.20 -13.03 5.93
CA LEU A 78 -19.75 -13.29 4.56
C LEU A 78 -20.89 -13.93 3.76
N CYS A 79 -21.94 -13.15 3.50
CA CYS A 79 -23.15 -13.64 2.84
C CYS A 79 -22.99 -13.81 1.32
N PHE A 80 -21.97 -13.20 0.71
CA PHE A 80 -21.70 -13.28 -0.73
C PHE A 80 -20.51 -14.20 -0.99
N LEU A 81 -20.77 -15.43 -1.43
CA LEU A 81 -19.70 -16.39 -1.74
C LEU A 81 -18.91 -15.97 -2.99
N ASP A 82 -19.52 -15.23 -3.91
CA ASP A 82 -18.81 -14.70 -5.08
C ASP A 82 -17.73 -13.66 -4.71
N HIS A 83 -17.93 -12.86 -3.66
CA HIS A 83 -16.88 -12.00 -3.11
C HIS A 83 -15.67 -12.84 -2.69
N MET A 84 -15.89 -13.94 -1.95
CA MET A 84 -14.82 -14.85 -1.54
C MET A 84 -14.09 -15.49 -2.71
N ARG A 85 -14.81 -15.88 -3.77
CA ARG A 85 -14.21 -16.42 -4.99
C ARG A 85 -13.35 -15.37 -5.70
N ASN A 86 -13.81 -14.13 -5.75
CA ASN A 86 -13.07 -13.04 -6.38
C ASN A 86 -11.80 -12.70 -5.58
N CYS A 87 -11.87 -12.66 -4.25
CA CYS A 87 -10.71 -12.50 -3.37
C CYS A 87 -9.68 -13.63 -3.51
N GLN A 88 -10.12 -14.89 -3.65
CA GLN A 88 -9.19 -16.01 -3.90
C GLN A 88 -8.44 -15.86 -5.22
N VAL A 89 -9.13 -15.46 -6.29
CA VAL A 89 -8.49 -15.20 -7.59
C VAL A 89 -7.51 -14.03 -7.51
N ALA A 90 -7.86 -12.96 -6.79
CA ALA A 90 -7.01 -11.78 -6.63
C ALA A 90 -5.63 -12.10 -6.01
N ILE A 91 -5.57 -13.12 -5.14
CA ILE A 91 -4.33 -13.59 -4.51
C ILE A 91 -3.70 -14.81 -5.21
N GLY A 92 -4.13 -15.11 -6.45
CA GLY A 92 -3.54 -16.17 -7.29
C GLY A 92 -4.13 -17.57 -7.08
N GLY A 93 -5.22 -17.71 -6.31
CA GLY A 93 -5.97 -18.95 -6.16
C GLY A 93 -6.98 -19.21 -7.29
N ASP A 94 -7.68 -20.34 -7.20
CA ASP A 94 -8.83 -20.63 -8.07
C ASP A 94 -10.15 -20.08 -7.47
N ARG A 95 -11.28 -20.32 -8.14
CA ARG A 95 -12.61 -19.94 -7.64
C ARG A 95 -13.22 -21.00 -6.70
N ALA A 96 -12.51 -22.06 -6.36
CA ALA A 96 -13.07 -23.19 -5.61
C ALA A 96 -13.07 -22.90 -4.10
N LEU A 97 -14.26 -22.71 -3.54
CA LEU A 97 -14.42 -22.60 -2.09
C LEU A 97 -14.40 -23.98 -1.42
N LYS A 98 -13.77 -24.06 -0.25
CA LYS A 98 -13.85 -25.24 0.64
C LYS A 98 -15.31 -25.57 0.98
N ASP A 99 -15.63 -26.86 1.11
CA ASP A 99 -16.99 -27.36 1.43
C ASP A 99 -17.64 -26.67 2.64
N THR A 100 -16.84 -26.27 3.64
CA THR A 100 -17.31 -25.57 4.84
C THR A 100 -18.12 -24.30 4.54
N TRP A 101 -17.80 -23.56 3.46
CA TRP A 101 -18.50 -22.34 3.06
C TRP A 101 -19.99 -22.57 2.73
N TYR A 102 -20.36 -23.80 2.39
CA TYR A 102 -21.73 -24.20 2.07
C TYR A 102 -22.45 -24.89 3.25
N ARG A 103 -21.74 -25.12 4.36
CA ARG A 103 -22.30 -25.81 5.54
C ARG A 103 -22.71 -24.86 6.65
N ILE A 104 -21.94 -23.79 6.84
CA ILE A 104 -22.17 -22.79 7.89
C ILE A 104 -21.89 -21.39 7.33
N PRO A 105 -22.67 -20.38 7.72
CA PRO A 105 -22.33 -19.01 7.42
C PRO A 105 -21.10 -18.58 8.25
N ALA A 106 -20.25 -17.76 7.64
CA ALA A 106 -19.09 -17.19 8.31
C ALA A 106 -19.38 -15.74 8.74
N PHE A 107 -18.82 -15.36 9.89
CA PHE A 107 -18.79 -13.98 10.37
C PHE A 107 -17.60 -13.79 11.30
N TYR A 108 -17.19 -12.55 11.52
CA TYR A 108 -16.20 -12.18 12.55
C TYR A 108 -16.74 -11.06 13.44
N PHE A 109 -16.11 -10.86 14.59
CA PHE A 109 -16.46 -9.76 15.50
C PHE A 109 -15.68 -8.51 15.11
N ALA A 110 -16.40 -7.47 14.71
CA ALA A 110 -15.80 -6.18 14.37
C ALA A 110 -15.81 -5.25 15.60
N CYS A 111 -14.93 -4.26 15.62
CA CYS A 111 -14.76 -3.38 16.78
C CYS A 111 -15.88 -2.33 16.87
N PRO A 112 -16.80 -2.38 17.86
CA PRO A 112 -17.85 -1.36 17.98
C PRO A 112 -17.33 0.03 18.37
N SER A 113 -16.05 0.14 18.76
CA SER A 113 -15.42 1.41 19.16
C SER A 113 -14.91 2.24 17.98
N THR A 114 -14.96 1.69 16.76
CA THR A 114 -14.41 2.33 15.54
C THR A 114 -15.52 2.72 14.57
N ILE A 115 -16.74 2.89 15.06
CA ILE A 115 -17.89 3.31 14.26
C ILE A 115 -17.73 4.77 13.82
N LEU A 116 -17.92 4.98 12.52
CA LEU A 116 -17.87 6.25 11.83
C LEU A 116 -19.26 6.61 11.30
N GLY A 117 -19.59 7.89 11.34
CA GLY A 117 -20.76 8.45 10.67
C GLY A 117 -20.64 8.42 9.15
N PRO A 118 -21.76 8.64 8.44
CA PRO A 118 -21.84 8.53 6.98
C PRO A 118 -20.97 9.53 6.22
N TYR A 119 -20.55 10.61 6.87
CA TYR A 119 -19.76 11.70 6.29
C TYR A 119 -18.52 12.04 7.10
N ASP A 120 -18.14 11.17 8.04
CA ASP A 120 -16.88 11.33 8.78
C ASP A 120 -15.69 10.99 7.87
N ASP A 121 -14.57 11.64 8.11
CA ASP A 121 -13.30 11.24 7.51
C ASP A 121 -12.90 9.85 8.02
N ALA A 122 -12.47 8.98 7.11
CA ALA A 122 -12.12 7.60 7.41
C ALA A 122 -10.59 7.44 7.54
N PRO A 123 -10.07 7.08 8.72
CA PRO A 123 -8.65 6.88 8.88
C PRO A 123 -8.20 5.58 8.21
N THR A 124 -7.04 5.57 7.56
CA THR A 124 -6.38 4.32 7.18
C THR A 124 -5.97 3.55 8.44
N ALA A 125 -5.86 2.22 8.33
CA ALA A 125 -5.20 1.45 9.38
C ALA A 125 -3.76 1.96 9.54
N PRO A 126 -3.28 2.19 10.79
CA PRO A 126 -1.94 2.71 11.01
C PRO A 126 -0.87 1.86 10.32
N GLY A 127 -0.10 2.48 9.41
CA GLY A 127 0.97 1.82 8.67
C GLY A 127 0.54 0.88 7.55
N SER A 128 -0.75 0.85 7.19
CA SER A 128 -1.21 0.08 6.03
C SER A 128 -0.93 0.83 4.72
N ALA A 129 -0.37 0.11 3.76
CA ALA A 129 -0.25 0.54 2.37
C ALA A 129 -1.42 0.06 1.51
N TRP A 130 -2.17 -0.95 1.96
CA TRP A 130 -3.25 -1.61 1.22
C TRP A 130 -4.62 -1.31 1.82
N GLN A 131 -4.91 -0.02 1.97
CA GLN A 131 -6.22 0.40 2.45
C GLN A 131 -7.29 0.21 1.37
N ASP A 132 -8.40 -0.36 1.79
CA ASP A 132 -9.55 -0.73 0.99
C ASP A 132 -10.86 -0.32 1.68
N PHE A 133 -11.93 -0.29 0.90
CA PHE A 133 -13.31 -0.15 1.36
C PHE A 133 -14.10 -1.41 0.96
N GLU A 134 -15.22 -1.64 1.61
CA GLU A 134 -16.11 -2.77 1.32
C GLU A 134 -17.56 -2.29 1.44
N LEU A 135 -18.25 -2.14 0.31
CA LEU A 135 -19.66 -1.73 0.32
C LEU A 135 -20.57 -2.88 0.71
N GLU A 136 -21.32 -2.65 1.78
CA GLU A 136 -22.24 -3.60 2.37
C GLU A 136 -23.56 -2.93 2.78
N ILE A 137 -24.49 -3.75 3.24
CA ILE A 137 -25.60 -3.30 4.07
C ILE A 137 -25.54 -4.01 5.41
N ALA A 138 -26.16 -3.44 6.43
CA ALA A 138 -26.30 -4.09 7.72
C ALA A 138 -27.75 -4.25 8.13
N ALA A 139 -28.03 -5.36 8.82
CA ALA A 139 -29.25 -5.58 9.58
C ALA A 139 -29.03 -5.21 11.05
N VAL A 140 -30.00 -4.54 11.67
CA VAL A 140 -29.96 -4.18 13.08
C VAL A 140 -30.99 -4.98 13.86
N ILE A 141 -30.58 -5.60 14.96
CA ILE A 141 -31.46 -6.34 15.86
C ILE A 141 -32.32 -5.37 16.68
N GLY A 142 -33.63 -5.57 16.72
CA GLY A 142 -34.53 -4.86 17.64
C GLY A 142 -35.14 -5.75 18.71
N THR A 143 -35.46 -7.01 18.36
CA THR A 143 -35.90 -8.00 19.34
C THR A 143 -34.75 -8.95 19.60
N GLY A 144 -34.10 -8.81 20.76
CA GLY A 144 -33.01 -9.70 21.16
C GLY A 144 -33.47 -11.14 21.39
N GLY A 145 -32.52 -12.06 21.56
CA GLY A 145 -32.79 -13.46 21.84
C GLY A 145 -31.56 -14.35 21.63
N ALA A 146 -31.68 -15.61 22.02
CA ALA A 146 -30.65 -16.64 21.85
C ALA A 146 -31.26 -17.86 21.16
N ASP A 147 -30.43 -18.62 20.44
CA ASP A 147 -30.83 -19.84 19.74
C ASP A 147 -32.04 -19.65 18.80
N LEU A 148 -32.11 -18.49 18.15
CA LEU A 148 -33.22 -18.10 17.30
C LEU A 148 -33.35 -19.04 16.10
N SER A 149 -34.57 -19.44 15.77
CA SER A 149 -34.88 -19.99 14.45
C SER A 149 -34.68 -18.94 13.35
N VAL A 150 -34.55 -19.35 12.09
CA VAL A 150 -34.44 -18.42 10.94
C VAL A 150 -35.62 -17.45 10.89
N THR A 151 -36.83 -17.91 11.16
CA THR A 151 -38.04 -17.06 11.20
C THR A 151 -37.98 -16.02 12.32
N GLU A 152 -37.57 -16.42 13.53
CA GLU A 152 -37.42 -15.49 14.65
C GLU A 152 -36.29 -14.49 14.39
N ALA A 153 -35.21 -14.93 13.75
CA ALA A 153 -34.09 -14.08 13.35
C ALA A 153 -34.50 -13.01 12.32
N GLU A 154 -35.28 -13.36 11.29
CA GLU A 154 -35.83 -12.36 10.35
C GLU A 154 -36.75 -11.36 11.07
N GLN A 155 -37.61 -11.84 11.98
CA GLN A 155 -38.53 -10.99 12.75
C GLN A 155 -37.81 -10.11 13.77
N ALA A 156 -36.61 -10.50 14.20
CA ALA A 156 -35.79 -9.74 15.13
C ALA A 156 -35.21 -8.47 14.49
N ILE A 157 -35.12 -8.38 13.15
CA ILE A 157 -34.54 -7.24 12.44
C ILE A 157 -35.46 -6.03 12.49
N ILE A 158 -34.99 -4.92 13.06
CA ILE A 158 -35.77 -3.67 13.19
C ILE A 158 -35.52 -2.68 12.06
N GLY A 159 -34.42 -2.85 11.33
CA GLY A 159 -34.09 -2.01 10.19
C GLY A 159 -32.74 -2.34 9.57
N TYR A 160 -32.45 -1.62 8.49
CA TYR A 160 -31.25 -1.77 7.70
C TYR A 160 -30.54 -0.43 7.48
N THR A 161 -29.23 -0.45 7.26
CA THR A 161 -28.42 0.74 6.96
C THR A 161 -27.27 0.37 6.02
N ILE A 162 -26.58 1.35 5.40
CA ILE A 162 -25.34 1.07 4.66
C ILE A 162 -24.25 0.75 5.67
N PHE A 163 -23.39 -0.19 5.31
CA PHE A 163 -22.22 -0.59 6.10
C PHE A 163 -21.00 -0.51 5.18
N ASN A 164 -19.93 0.15 5.64
CA ASN A 164 -18.62 0.11 4.97
C ASN A 164 -17.61 -0.52 5.90
N ASP A 165 -17.04 -1.66 5.50
CA ASP A 165 -15.98 -2.33 6.26
C ASP A 165 -14.59 -1.85 5.81
N TRP A 166 -14.00 -0.91 6.54
CA TRP A 166 -12.69 -0.37 6.17
C TRP A 166 -11.59 -1.40 6.42
N SER A 167 -10.94 -1.83 5.34
CA SER A 167 -10.08 -3.00 5.32
C SER A 167 -8.63 -2.65 4.98
N ALA A 168 -7.69 -3.06 5.83
CA ALA A 168 -6.26 -3.01 5.52
C ALA A 168 -5.77 -4.40 5.10
N ARG A 169 -5.67 -4.64 3.78
CA ARG A 169 -5.49 -5.98 3.21
C ARG A 169 -4.13 -6.60 3.52
N ASP A 170 -3.11 -5.77 3.63
CA ASP A 170 -1.76 -6.16 4.07
C ASP A 170 -1.76 -6.69 5.50
N LEU A 171 -2.41 -5.98 6.43
CA LEU A 171 -2.57 -6.43 7.82
C LEU A 171 -3.45 -7.68 7.91
N GLN A 172 -4.57 -7.75 7.17
CA GLN A 172 -5.42 -8.95 7.11
C GLN A 172 -4.63 -10.18 6.63
N GLN A 173 -3.79 -10.02 5.62
CA GLN A 173 -2.95 -11.09 5.10
C GLN A 173 -1.93 -11.57 6.13
N LEU A 174 -1.31 -10.65 6.87
CA LEU A 174 -0.36 -10.99 7.93
C LEU A 174 -1.04 -11.70 9.11
N GLU A 175 -2.14 -11.13 9.61
CA GLU A 175 -2.89 -11.66 10.76
C GLU A 175 -3.56 -13.00 10.44
N GLY A 176 -3.99 -13.21 9.20
CA GLY A 176 -4.56 -14.46 8.72
C GLY A 176 -3.66 -15.68 8.91
N GLN A 177 -2.33 -15.49 8.93
CA GLN A 177 -1.35 -16.56 9.20
C GLN A 177 -1.48 -17.14 10.62
N LEU A 178 -2.05 -16.38 11.56
CA LEU A 178 -2.27 -16.84 12.94
C LEU A 178 -3.48 -17.78 13.08
N GLY A 179 -4.40 -17.77 12.11
CA GLY A 179 -5.58 -18.65 12.10
C GLY A 179 -6.63 -18.34 13.18
N ILE A 180 -6.59 -17.15 13.79
CA ILE A 180 -7.49 -16.76 14.89
C ILE A 180 -8.57 -15.74 14.49
N GLY A 181 -8.68 -15.40 13.20
CA GLY A 181 -9.63 -14.42 12.67
C GLY A 181 -9.02 -13.03 12.44
N GLN A 182 -9.88 -12.07 12.14
CA GLN A 182 -9.50 -10.68 11.82
C GLN A 182 -9.20 -9.87 13.08
N ALA A 183 -8.24 -8.94 13.01
CA ALA A 183 -7.95 -7.98 14.07
C ALA A 183 -7.62 -6.58 13.53
N LYS A 184 -6.34 -6.17 13.49
CA LYS A 184 -5.91 -4.83 13.07
C LYS A 184 -6.22 -4.52 11.62
N GLY A 185 -6.35 -5.54 10.77
CA GLY A 185 -6.84 -5.39 9.41
C GLY A 185 -8.28 -4.88 9.28
N LYS A 186 -9.06 -4.83 10.38
CA LYS A 186 -10.47 -4.40 10.45
C LYS A 186 -10.76 -3.38 11.55
N ASP A 187 -9.75 -2.95 12.31
CA ASP A 187 -9.89 -1.97 13.40
C ASP A 187 -9.86 -0.50 12.91
N SER A 188 -9.67 -0.25 11.61
CA SER A 188 -9.54 1.11 11.08
C SER A 188 -10.85 1.91 11.10
N GLY A 189 -11.97 1.25 10.84
CA GLY A 189 -13.29 1.88 10.96
C GLY A 189 -14.40 1.02 10.40
N ILE A 190 -15.63 1.31 10.83
CA ILE A 190 -16.85 0.83 10.18
C ILE A 190 -17.76 2.03 9.99
N THR A 191 -18.14 2.35 8.76
CA THR A 191 -19.12 3.42 8.54
C THR A 191 -20.52 2.85 8.52
N LEU A 192 -21.42 3.45 9.29
CA LEU A 192 -22.85 3.15 9.25
C LEU A 192 -23.63 4.40 8.84
N GLY A 193 -24.63 4.25 7.97
CA GLY A 193 -25.57 5.35 7.69
C GLY A 193 -26.11 5.39 6.26
N PRO A 194 -26.60 6.54 5.81
CA PRO A 194 -26.86 7.77 6.59
C PRO A 194 -28.01 7.64 7.59
N TYR A 195 -28.86 6.61 7.46
CA TYR A 195 -30.00 6.39 8.35
C TYR A 195 -30.29 4.90 8.54
N LEU A 196 -31.06 4.58 9.59
CA LEU A 196 -31.66 3.28 9.81
C LEU A 196 -33.05 3.25 9.14
N VAL A 197 -33.25 2.38 8.18
CA VAL A 197 -34.51 2.23 7.43
C VAL A 197 -35.30 1.04 7.95
N THR A 198 -36.56 1.25 8.32
CA THR A 198 -37.42 0.15 8.78
C THR A 198 -37.85 -0.76 7.61
N PRO A 199 -38.09 -2.07 7.86
CA PRO A 199 -38.36 -3.04 6.79
C PRO A 199 -39.55 -2.70 5.88
N ASP A 200 -40.57 -1.99 6.37
CA ASP A 200 -41.76 -1.59 5.59
C ASP A 200 -41.43 -0.61 4.46
N GLU A 201 -40.44 0.27 4.62
CA GLU A 201 -39.99 1.18 3.55
C GLU A 201 -39.25 0.44 2.44
N LEU A 202 -38.67 -0.72 2.77
CA LEU A 202 -37.88 -1.52 1.84
C LEU A 202 -38.68 -2.65 1.20
N ALA A 203 -39.93 -2.87 1.63
CA ALA A 203 -40.84 -3.86 1.06
C ALA A 203 -40.96 -3.76 -0.48
N PRO A 204 -41.00 -2.56 -1.11
CA PRO A 204 -41.05 -2.43 -2.57
C PRO A 204 -39.83 -3.01 -3.32
N TYR A 205 -38.69 -3.20 -2.63
CA TYR A 205 -37.46 -3.74 -3.22
C TYR A 205 -37.29 -5.25 -2.99
N ARG A 206 -38.26 -5.92 -2.35
CA ARG A 206 -38.18 -7.38 -2.19
C ARG A 206 -38.47 -8.10 -3.51
N ARG A 207 -37.65 -9.08 -3.87
CA ARG A 207 -37.76 -9.93 -5.05
C ARG A 207 -37.50 -11.38 -4.63
N ASP A 208 -38.41 -12.29 -4.97
CA ASP A 208 -38.30 -13.73 -4.63
C ASP A 208 -37.99 -13.99 -3.15
N GLY A 209 -38.61 -13.20 -2.26
CA GLY A 209 -38.42 -13.29 -0.80
C GLY A 209 -37.17 -12.60 -0.27
N LYS A 210 -36.21 -12.23 -1.13
CA LYS A 210 -34.97 -11.53 -0.76
C LYS A 210 -35.12 -10.02 -0.86
N LEU A 211 -34.35 -9.29 -0.06
CA LEU A 211 -34.18 -7.84 -0.19
C LEU A 211 -33.14 -7.58 -1.29
N ALA A 212 -33.57 -7.08 -2.46
CA ALA A 212 -32.73 -6.88 -3.64
C ALA A 212 -32.52 -5.39 -3.90
N LEU A 213 -31.55 -4.80 -3.20
CA LEU A 213 -31.16 -3.40 -3.33
C LEU A 213 -29.95 -3.31 -4.25
N GLU A 214 -30.04 -2.43 -5.25
CA GLU A 214 -28.89 -2.09 -6.08
C GLU A 214 -27.88 -1.25 -5.29
N ALA A 215 -26.60 -1.57 -5.46
CA ALA A 215 -25.47 -0.98 -4.76
C ALA A 215 -24.42 -0.49 -5.77
N THR A 216 -23.78 0.64 -5.47
CA THR A 216 -22.73 1.23 -6.30
C THR A 216 -21.66 1.84 -5.41
N ALA A 217 -20.40 1.48 -5.66
CA ALA A 217 -19.25 2.06 -5.00
C ALA A 217 -18.43 2.93 -5.96
N LEU A 218 -18.04 4.11 -5.49
CA LEU A 218 -17.21 5.05 -6.23
C LEU A 218 -15.99 5.46 -5.41
N VAL A 219 -14.87 5.68 -6.09
CA VAL A 219 -13.67 6.35 -5.55
C VAL A 219 -13.36 7.54 -6.44
N ASN A 220 -13.28 8.74 -5.86
CA ASN A 220 -13.04 9.99 -6.59
C ASN A 220 -13.98 10.15 -7.80
N ASP A 221 -15.27 9.92 -7.59
CA ASP A 221 -16.35 9.94 -8.59
C ASP A 221 -16.23 8.90 -9.73
N THR A 222 -15.23 8.01 -9.68
CA THR A 222 -15.09 6.87 -10.60
C THR A 222 -15.79 5.65 -10.02
N VAL A 223 -16.66 5.01 -10.81
CA VAL A 223 -17.32 3.77 -10.40
C VAL A 223 -16.31 2.64 -10.33
N ILE A 224 -16.14 2.06 -9.15
CA ILE A 224 -15.31 0.87 -8.93
C ILE A 224 -16.12 -0.40 -9.15
N GLY A 225 -17.36 -0.43 -8.65
CA GLY A 225 -18.20 -1.61 -8.73
C GLY A 225 -19.68 -1.33 -8.54
N THR A 226 -20.50 -2.25 -9.04
CA THR A 226 -21.95 -2.24 -8.88
C THR A 226 -22.43 -3.66 -8.64
N GLY A 227 -23.43 -3.83 -7.78
CA GLY A 227 -24.02 -5.14 -7.52
C GLY A 227 -25.38 -5.03 -6.86
N SER A 228 -25.88 -6.16 -6.36
CA SER A 228 -27.20 -6.24 -5.76
C SER A 228 -27.20 -7.11 -4.51
N THR A 229 -27.88 -6.68 -3.45
CA THR A 229 -28.03 -7.48 -2.22
C THR A 229 -28.86 -8.75 -2.43
N GLY A 230 -29.58 -8.84 -3.56
CA GLY A 230 -30.29 -10.07 -3.95
C GLY A 230 -29.37 -11.26 -4.22
N ALA A 231 -28.08 -11.00 -4.45
CA ALA A 231 -27.05 -12.01 -4.72
C ALA A 231 -26.54 -12.73 -3.45
N MET A 232 -27.02 -12.38 -2.25
CA MET A 232 -26.63 -13.09 -1.02
C MET A 232 -26.94 -14.59 -1.12
N ASP A 233 -25.92 -15.42 -0.89
CA ASP A 233 -26.02 -16.87 -0.75
C ASP A 233 -26.59 -17.25 0.62
N TRP A 234 -26.17 -16.56 1.68
CA TRP A 234 -26.72 -16.66 3.04
C TRP A 234 -27.56 -15.43 3.35
N SER A 235 -28.81 -15.61 3.76
CA SER A 235 -29.64 -14.49 4.22
C SER A 235 -29.22 -14.00 5.62
N PHE A 236 -29.50 -12.74 5.95
CA PHE A 236 -29.33 -12.22 7.32
C PHE A 236 -30.01 -13.12 8.36
N ALA A 237 -31.22 -13.61 8.07
CA ALA A 237 -31.95 -14.50 8.96
C ALA A 237 -31.19 -15.80 9.27
N GLU A 238 -30.55 -16.41 8.27
CA GLU A 238 -29.73 -17.62 8.46
C GLU A 238 -28.47 -17.33 9.27
N VAL A 239 -27.77 -16.23 8.97
CA VAL A 239 -26.54 -15.88 9.70
C VAL A 239 -26.84 -15.50 11.15
N ILE A 240 -27.88 -14.69 11.40
CA ILE A 240 -28.32 -14.30 12.74
C ILE A 240 -28.79 -15.54 13.53
N SER A 241 -29.56 -16.43 12.90
CA SER A 241 -29.96 -17.70 13.54
C SER A 241 -28.73 -18.51 13.96
N TYR A 242 -27.75 -18.66 13.08
CA TYR A 242 -26.50 -19.36 13.40
C TYR A 242 -25.71 -18.65 14.50
N ALA A 243 -25.56 -17.33 14.40
CA ALA A 243 -24.76 -16.51 15.31
C ALA A 243 -25.38 -16.34 16.70
N SER A 244 -26.68 -16.57 16.84
CA SER A 244 -27.39 -16.53 18.14
C SER A 244 -27.25 -17.83 18.96
N ARG A 245 -26.64 -18.88 18.40
CA ARG A 245 -26.53 -20.18 19.07
C ARG A 245 -25.70 -20.07 20.36
N GLY A 246 -26.31 -20.35 21.51
CA GLY A 246 -25.69 -20.28 22.83
C GLY A 246 -25.29 -18.86 23.29
N VAL A 247 -25.76 -17.81 22.63
CA VAL A 247 -25.45 -16.41 22.99
C VAL A 247 -26.65 -15.48 22.82
N LEU A 248 -26.87 -14.60 23.79
CA LEU A 248 -27.92 -13.57 23.72
C LEU A 248 -27.52 -12.46 22.76
N LEU A 249 -28.29 -12.27 21.69
CA LEU A 249 -28.28 -11.07 20.87
C LEU A 249 -29.11 -9.97 21.53
N ASN A 250 -28.61 -8.74 21.48
CA ASN A 250 -29.21 -7.57 22.14
C ASN A 250 -29.83 -6.62 21.12
N PRO A 251 -30.91 -5.90 21.48
CA PRO A 251 -31.40 -4.79 20.67
C PRO A 251 -30.28 -3.75 20.43
N GLY A 252 -30.04 -3.45 19.16
CA GLY A 252 -28.97 -2.59 18.65
C GLY A 252 -27.75 -3.33 18.12
N ASP A 253 -27.66 -4.65 18.29
CA ASP A 253 -26.60 -5.45 17.65
C ASP A 253 -26.66 -5.27 16.12
N VAL A 254 -25.50 -5.10 15.49
CA VAL A 254 -25.36 -4.82 14.06
C VAL A 254 -24.73 -6.03 13.37
N PHE A 255 -25.36 -6.49 12.29
CA PHE A 255 -24.86 -7.55 11.43
C PHE A 255 -24.57 -6.98 10.04
N GLY A 256 -23.30 -6.89 9.65
CA GLY A 256 -22.87 -6.58 8.28
C GLY A 256 -23.18 -7.74 7.34
N SER A 257 -23.32 -7.49 6.04
CA SER A 257 -23.67 -8.52 5.07
C SER A 257 -22.45 -9.26 4.53
N GLY A 258 -21.25 -8.70 4.69
CA GLY A 258 -20.17 -8.96 3.77
C GLY A 258 -20.34 -8.15 2.48
N THR A 259 -19.24 -8.00 1.77
CA THR A 259 -19.13 -7.11 0.63
C THR A 259 -20.01 -7.55 -0.53
N VAL A 260 -20.79 -6.61 -1.08
CA VAL A 260 -21.48 -6.82 -2.35
C VAL A 260 -20.41 -7.03 -3.44
N PRO A 261 -20.45 -8.13 -4.20
CA PRO A 261 -19.40 -8.45 -5.17
C PRO A 261 -19.07 -7.27 -6.08
N THR A 262 -17.79 -7.11 -6.40
CA THR A 262 -17.15 -6.02 -7.16
C THR A 262 -17.05 -4.67 -6.44
N CYS A 263 -17.73 -4.49 -5.30
CA CYS A 263 -17.77 -3.21 -4.59
C CYS A 263 -16.69 -3.10 -3.50
N THR A 264 -15.46 -3.48 -3.85
CA THR A 264 -14.22 -3.38 -3.06
C THR A 264 -13.02 -3.40 -4.00
N LEU A 265 -11.87 -2.84 -3.63
CA LEU A 265 -10.71 -2.75 -4.51
C LEU A 265 -10.02 -4.10 -4.71
N ILE A 266 -9.86 -4.92 -3.66
CA ILE A 266 -9.14 -6.21 -3.75
C ILE A 266 -9.65 -7.12 -4.88
N GLU A 267 -10.96 -7.09 -5.18
CA GLU A 267 -11.55 -7.91 -6.24
C GLU A 267 -11.10 -7.50 -7.67
N HIS A 268 -10.52 -6.32 -7.82
CA HIS A 268 -9.95 -5.80 -9.06
C HIS A 268 -8.44 -6.01 -9.16
N LEU A 269 -7.78 -6.51 -8.10
CA LEU A 269 -6.36 -6.85 -8.15
C LEU A 269 -6.16 -8.09 -9.03
N ARG A 270 -5.25 -7.99 -10.00
CA ARG A 270 -4.79 -9.10 -10.84
C ARG A 270 -3.28 -9.11 -10.84
N LEU A 271 -2.67 -10.09 -10.18
CA LEU A 271 -1.20 -10.20 -10.11
C LEU A 271 -0.54 -10.34 -11.49
N THR A 272 -1.27 -10.79 -12.50
CA THR A 272 -0.82 -10.91 -13.90
C THR A 272 -1.10 -9.67 -14.75
N ASP A 273 -1.84 -8.69 -14.24
CA ASP A 273 -2.23 -7.46 -14.94
C ASP A 273 -2.42 -6.32 -13.93
N LEU A 274 -1.31 -5.93 -13.28
CA LEU A 274 -1.32 -4.89 -12.25
C LEU A 274 -1.74 -3.51 -12.81
N ALA A 275 -1.55 -3.28 -14.11
CA ALA A 275 -1.94 -2.02 -14.76
C ALA A 275 -3.47 -1.80 -14.78
N SER A 276 -4.26 -2.88 -14.71
CA SER A 276 -5.71 -2.82 -14.63
C SER A 276 -6.26 -2.51 -13.23
N PHE A 277 -5.43 -2.61 -12.19
CA PHE A 277 -5.85 -2.37 -10.82
C PHE A 277 -6.03 -0.86 -10.58
N PRO A 278 -7.20 -0.38 -10.10
CA PRO A 278 -7.42 1.04 -9.82
C PRO A 278 -6.50 1.63 -8.74
N GLY A 279 -5.80 0.78 -7.99
CA GLY A 279 -4.93 1.18 -6.89
C GLY A 279 -5.62 1.07 -5.53
N TRP A 280 -4.80 1.04 -4.47
CA TRP A 280 -5.27 1.13 -3.09
C TRP A 280 -5.62 2.57 -2.72
N LEU A 281 -6.45 2.74 -1.69
CA LEU A 281 -6.85 4.06 -1.21
C LEU A 281 -5.67 4.83 -0.61
N ARG A 282 -5.61 6.13 -0.91
CA ARG A 282 -4.61 7.08 -0.45
C ARG A 282 -5.23 8.22 0.37
N ASP A 283 -4.37 8.98 1.04
CA ASP A 283 -4.82 10.21 1.72
C ASP A 283 -5.54 11.15 0.75
N GLY A 284 -6.72 11.63 1.14
CA GLY A 284 -7.53 12.54 0.34
C GLY A 284 -8.48 11.86 -0.64
N ASP A 285 -8.35 10.55 -0.90
CA ASP A 285 -9.32 9.82 -1.72
C ASP A 285 -10.71 9.89 -1.09
N VAL A 286 -11.74 10.03 -1.93
CA VAL A 286 -13.13 10.08 -1.49
C VAL A 286 -13.84 8.79 -1.91
N VAL A 287 -14.31 8.04 -0.92
CA VAL A 287 -15.17 6.86 -1.14
C VAL A 287 -16.63 7.28 -1.01
N THR A 288 -17.44 7.03 -2.05
CA THR A 288 -18.89 7.27 -2.03
C THR A 288 -19.63 5.96 -2.27
N LEU A 289 -20.51 5.59 -1.34
CA LEU A 289 -21.25 4.34 -1.39
C LEU A 289 -22.74 4.61 -1.45
N ARG A 290 -23.41 4.09 -2.48
CA ARG A 290 -24.85 4.27 -2.72
C ARG A 290 -25.55 2.94 -2.65
N VAL A 291 -26.66 2.90 -1.91
CA VAL A 291 -27.54 1.73 -1.90
C VAL A 291 -29.00 2.17 -2.04
N GLN A 292 -29.70 1.55 -2.98
CA GLN A 292 -31.11 1.84 -3.25
C GLN A 292 -31.94 1.74 -1.97
N GLY A 293 -32.74 2.76 -1.69
CA GLY A 293 -33.57 2.82 -0.48
C GLY A 293 -32.82 3.20 0.81
N LEU A 294 -31.52 2.93 0.92
CA LEU A 294 -30.70 3.20 2.12
C LEU A 294 -29.91 4.51 2.05
N GLY A 295 -29.76 5.11 0.87
CA GLY A 295 -29.14 6.44 0.72
C GLY A 295 -27.69 6.38 0.25
N GLU A 296 -26.87 7.29 0.78
CA GLU A 296 -25.47 7.46 0.39
C GLU A 296 -24.59 7.78 1.61
N THR A 297 -23.41 7.16 1.68
CA THR A 297 -22.30 7.60 2.54
C THR A 297 -21.18 8.16 1.67
N ARG A 298 -20.42 9.12 2.22
CA ARG A 298 -19.28 9.73 1.54
C ARG A 298 -18.18 10.07 2.54
N GLN A 299 -17.04 9.39 2.47
CA GLN A 299 -15.94 9.55 3.41
C GLN A 299 -14.66 9.98 2.69
N THR A 300 -13.91 10.92 3.28
CA THR A 300 -12.54 11.21 2.82
C THR A 300 -11.55 10.36 3.59
N VAL A 301 -10.68 9.64 2.88
CA VAL A 301 -9.63 8.81 3.46
C VAL A 301 -8.54 9.70 4.06
N ARG A 302 -8.09 9.36 5.27
CA ARG A 302 -7.04 10.07 6.01
C ARG A 302 -5.93 9.12 6.41
N HIS A 303 -4.74 9.34 5.85
CA HIS A 303 -3.58 8.52 6.16
C HIS A 303 -3.20 8.59 7.64
N ARG A 304 -2.91 7.42 8.22
CA ARG A 304 -2.29 7.28 9.53
C ARG A 304 -0.91 6.62 9.41
N PRO A 305 0.15 7.24 9.96
CA PRO A 305 1.49 6.67 9.92
C PRO A 305 1.56 5.36 10.72
N ALA A 306 2.60 4.57 10.45
CA ALA A 306 2.89 3.35 11.19
C ALA A 306 3.00 3.62 12.71
N PRO A 307 2.45 2.72 13.55
CA PRO A 307 2.62 2.82 14.99
C PRO A 307 4.06 2.48 15.40
N PRO A 308 4.49 2.83 16.63
CA PRO A 308 5.77 2.37 17.16
C PRO A 308 5.89 0.83 17.07
N PRO A 309 6.97 0.29 16.48
CA PRO A 309 7.08 -1.15 16.25
C PRO A 309 7.26 -1.91 17.56
N LEU A 310 6.71 -3.13 17.60
CA LEU A 310 7.01 -4.08 18.67
C LEU A 310 8.36 -4.75 18.41
N ALA A 311 9.14 -4.98 19.47
CA ALA A 311 10.36 -5.77 19.35
C ALA A 311 10.00 -7.21 18.90
N PRO A 312 10.61 -7.73 17.81
CA PRO A 312 10.34 -9.08 17.36
C PRO A 312 10.72 -10.10 18.43
N ARG A 313 9.93 -11.17 18.54
CA ARG A 313 10.27 -12.30 19.42
C ARG A 313 11.25 -13.21 18.68
N PRO A 314 12.36 -13.63 19.32
CA PRO A 314 13.26 -14.57 18.68
C PRO A 314 12.51 -15.87 18.43
N ASN A 315 12.55 -16.34 17.18
CA ASN A 315 12.11 -17.69 16.85
C ASN A 315 13.26 -18.66 17.16
N PRO A 316 13.13 -19.54 18.16
CA PRO A 316 14.22 -20.44 18.56
C PRO A 316 14.59 -21.45 17.45
N ASP A 317 13.71 -21.67 16.49
CA ASP A 317 13.92 -22.58 15.36
C ASP A 317 14.46 -21.87 14.11
N ALA A 318 14.52 -20.53 14.12
CA ALA A 318 15.07 -19.77 13.01
C ALA A 318 16.60 -19.85 13.00
N ARG A 319 17.18 -19.93 11.79
CA ARG A 319 18.63 -19.78 11.63
C ARG A 319 19.02 -18.34 12.01
N PRO A 320 20.14 -18.13 12.71
CA PRO A 320 20.63 -16.79 12.97
C PRO A 320 20.94 -16.08 11.64
N ASP A 321 20.50 -14.83 11.51
CA ASP A 321 20.89 -14.00 10.39
C ASP A 321 22.41 -13.75 10.42
N LYS A 322 23.07 -13.88 9.26
CA LYS A 322 24.47 -13.49 9.12
C LYS A 322 24.53 -11.96 9.25
N PRO A 323 25.41 -11.39 10.11
CA PRO A 323 25.59 -9.94 10.16
C PRO A 323 25.94 -9.41 8.78
N ARG A 324 25.19 -8.42 8.31
CA ARG A 324 25.45 -7.78 7.03
C ARG A 324 26.40 -6.61 7.25
N VAL A 325 27.58 -6.69 6.65
CA VAL A 325 28.62 -5.66 6.74
C VAL A 325 29.21 -5.50 5.35
N ASN A 326 29.26 -4.26 4.86
CA ASN A 326 29.87 -3.99 3.56
C ASN A 326 31.38 -4.28 3.65
N PRO A 327 31.93 -5.13 2.76
CA PRO A 327 33.34 -5.51 2.80
C PRO A 327 34.26 -4.47 2.17
N ALA A 328 33.74 -3.47 1.44
CA ALA A 328 34.57 -2.52 0.72
C ALA A 328 35.31 -1.58 1.68
N PRO A 329 36.61 -1.33 1.47
CA PRO A 329 37.37 -0.40 2.28
C PRO A 329 36.87 1.04 2.01
N PRO A 330 36.30 1.73 3.00
CA PRO A 330 35.67 3.01 2.74
C PRO A 330 36.74 4.12 2.73
N LYS A 331 36.70 5.02 1.73
CA LYS A 331 37.63 6.17 1.66
C LYS A 331 37.32 7.27 2.68
N LEU A 332 36.06 7.36 3.08
CA LEU A 332 35.52 8.22 4.14
C LEU A 332 34.69 7.35 5.09
N PRO A 333 34.49 7.74 6.37
CA PRO A 333 33.68 6.94 7.29
C PRO A 333 32.28 6.63 6.73
N TYR A 334 32.00 5.34 6.50
CA TYR A 334 30.70 4.89 5.99
C TYR A 334 29.72 4.71 7.15
N ASN A 335 29.23 5.84 7.65
CA ASN A 335 28.24 5.91 8.72
C ASN A 335 27.00 6.65 8.23
N ARG A 336 25.83 6.26 8.74
CA ARG A 336 24.55 6.91 8.42
C ARG A 336 24.62 8.42 8.70
N GLY A 337 24.28 9.23 7.71
CA GLY A 337 24.18 10.69 7.87
C GLY A 337 24.72 11.51 6.70
N LEU A 338 24.78 12.82 6.90
CA LEU A 338 25.23 13.81 5.90
C LEU A 338 26.74 14.07 6.05
N HIS A 339 27.48 13.95 4.96
CA HIS A 339 28.93 14.16 4.91
C HIS A 339 29.27 15.20 3.84
N GLU A 340 30.06 16.20 4.18
CA GLU A 340 30.64 17.11 3.18
C GLU A 340 31.82 16.41 2.51
N ILE A 341 31.76 16.27 1.18
CA ILE A 341 32.71 15.48 0.41
C ILE A 341 33.59 16.33 -0.50
N ALA A 342 33.12 17.51 -0.88
CA ALA A 342 33.86 18.54 -1.59
C ALA A 342 33.24 19.91 -1.28
N ASP A 343 33.84 20.99 -1.80
CA ASP A 343 33.35 22.36 -1.59
C ASP A 343 31.87 22.49 -1.94
N ARG A 344 31.03 22.63 -0.90
CA ARG A 344 29.57 22.75 -1.02
C ARG A 344 28.91 21.58 -1.76
N VAL A 345 29.46 20.37 -1.60
CA VAL A 345 28.88 19.12 -2.08
C VAL A 345 28.84 18.12 -0.94
N TRP A 346 27.66 17.55 -0.69
CA TRP A 346 27.43 16.58 0.38
C TRP A 346 26.87 15.28 -0.16
N ALA A 347 27.19 14.18 0.54
CA ALA A 347 26.58 12.88 0.35
C ALA A 347 25.82 12.48 1.61
N TRP A 348 24.60 11.98 1.42
CA TRP A 348 23.84 11.27 2.45
C TRP A 348 24.14 9.77 2.31
N LEU A 349 24.70 9.16 3.36
CA LEU A 349 25.13 7.77 3.31
C LEU A 349 24.22 6.88 4.16
N LEU A 350 23.91 5.67 3.68
CA LEU A 350 23.10 4.67 4.38
C LEU A 350 23.78 3.27 4.41
N PRO A 351 24.60 2.96 5.43
CA PRO A 351 25.11 1.61 5.64
C PRO A 351 23.97 0.60 5.91
N ASP A 352 24.09 -0.65 5.47
CA ASP A 352 25.26 -1.31 4.86
C ASP A 352 25.38 -1.10 3.33
N GLY A 353 24.44 -0.42 2.68
CA GLY A 353 24.39 -0.32 1.22
C GLY A 353 23.70 -1.50 0.54
N GLY A 354 23.03 -2.38 1.28
CA GLY A 354 22.22 -3.45 0.73
C GLY A 354 20.90 -2.97 0.11
N TYR A 355 19.95 -3.88 -0.08
CA TYR A 355 18.61 -3.57 -0.60
C TYR A 355 17.95 -2.37 0.11
N GLY A 356 17.58 -1.35 -0.66
CA GLY A 356 16.86 -0.18 -0.16
C GLY A 356 17.70 0.84 0.61
N TRP A 357 18.96 0.53 0.90
CA TRP A 357 19.88 1.40 1.61
C TRP A 357 20.77 2.14 0.61
N SER A 358 20.18 3.10 -0.09
CA SER A 358 20.83 3.91 -1.12
C SER A 358 21.47 5.18 -0.54
N ASN A 359 22.47 5.72 -1.23
CA ASN A 359 23.02 7.03 -0.96
C ASN A 359 22.31 8.09 -1.82
N ALA A 360 22.32 9.32 -1.33
CA ALA A 360 21.81 10.50 -2.03
C ALA A 360 22.82 11.66 -1.94
N GLY A 361 22.55 12.75 -2.66
CA GLY A 361 23.47 13.89 -2.79
C GLY A 361 22.82 15.26 -2.63
N LEU A 362 23.60 16.24 -2.19
CA LEU A 362 23.23 17.65 -2.23
C LEU A 362 24.38 18.48 -2.81
N VAL A 363 24.09 19.30 -3.82
CA VAL A 363 25.04 20.21 -4.46
C VAL A 363 24.51 21.62 -4.28
N ALA A 364 25.21 22.47 -3.51
CA ALA A 364 24.78 23.85 -3.30
C ALA A 364 25.58 24.83 -4.15
N GLY A 365 24.87 25.79 -4.73
CA GLY A 365 25.41 27.01 -5.34
C GLY A 365 24.82 28.25 -4.67
N ASP A 366 25.10 29.43 -5.23
CA ASP A 366 24.60 30.69 -4.69
C ASP A 366 23.08 30.81 -4.82
N GLY A 367 22.39 30.76 -3.69
CA GLY A 367 20.94 30.94 -3.61
C GLY A 367 20.09 29.74 -4.04
N GLY A 368 20.69 28.58 -4.33
CA GLY A 368 19.95 27.36 -4.70
C GLY A 368 20.79 26.10 -4.62
N SER A 369 20.14 24.95 -4.49
CA SER A 369 20.76 23.62 -4.43
C SER A 369 20.07 22.62 -5.35
N LEU A 370 20.85 21.65 -5.83
CA LEU A 370 20.38 20.44 -6.50
C LEU A 370 20.41 19.27 -5.50
N LEU A 371 19.28 18.62 -5.31
CA LEU A 371 19.21 17.29 -4.66
C LEU A 371 19.49 16.21 -5.72
N VAL A 372 20.23 15.17 -5.37
CA VAL A 372 20.40 13.97 -6.19
C VAL A 372 19.76 12.81 -5.44
N ASP A 373 18.66 12.31 -5.98
CA ASP A 373 17.80 11.25 -5.45
C ASP A 373 17.09 11.55 -4.13
N THR A 374 15.95 10.88 -3.94
CA THR A 374 15.34 10.71 -2.62
C THR A 374 15.60 9.28 -2.12
N LEU A 375 14.88 8.81 -1.10
CA LEU A 375 15.15 7.51 -0.46
C LEU A 375 13.91 6.60 -0.47
N PHE A 376 14.11 5.35 -0.04
CA PHE A 376 13.15 4.25 -0.24
C PHE A 376 11.80 4.40 0.46
N ASP A 377 11.78 5.16 1.54
CA ASP A 377 10.55 5.51 2.23
C ASP A 377 10.53 6.99 2.66
N LEU A 378 9.36 7.41 3.16
CA LEU A 378 9.12 8.78 3.58
C LEU A 378 9.89 9.12 4.87
N ALA A 379 10.14 8.16 5.75
CA ALA A 379 10.82 8.40 7.02
C ALA A 379 12.31 8.71 6.79
N LEU A 380 12.98 7.88 5.98
CA LEU A 380 14.36 8.05 5.55
C LEU A 380 14.54 9.37 4.82
N THR A 381 13.65 9.67 3.87
CA THR A 381 13.73 10.92 3.10
C THR A 381 13.52 12.14 4.02
N ARG A 382 12.56 12.11 4.96
CA ARG A 382 12.39 13.20 5.94
C ARG A 382 13.61 13.39 6.82
N GLU A 383 14.23 12.30 7.27
CA GLU A 383 15.47 12.37 8.05
C GLU A 383 16.60 13.04 7.26
N MET A 384 16.79 12.63 6.01
CA MET A 384 17.79 13.23 5.11
C MET A 384 17.53 14.72 4.88
N LEU A 385 16.31 15.09 4.46
CA LEU A 385 15.95 16.49 4.21
C LEU A 385 16.09 17.35 5.47
N SER A 386 15.75 16.80 6.63
CA SER A 386 15.96 17.47 7.93
C SER A 386 17.44 17.73 8.21
N ALA A 387 18.32 16.74 7.97
CA ALA A 387 19.76 16.93 8.14
C ALA A 387 20.37 17.92 7.14
N MET A 388 19.79 18.03 5.94
CA MET A 388 20.19 18.99 4.90
C MET A 388 19.69 20.42 5.17
N SER A 389 18.69 20.63 6.04
CA SER A 389 18.10 21.95 6.34
C SER A 389 19.11 23.03 6.71
N GLN A 390 20.17 22.67 7.45
CA GLN A 390 21.26 23.59 7.81
C GLN A 390 21.96 24.24 6.60
N ILE A 391 21.90 23.60 5.43
CA ILE A 391 22.39 24.12 4.15
C ILE A 391 21.23 24.74 3.37
N THR A 392 20.11 24.03 3.26
CA THR A 392 19.01 24.41 2.37
C THR A 392 18.20 25.60 2.88
N ASP A 393 18.29 25.97 4.15
CA ASP A 393 17.76 27.23 4.69
C ASP A 393 18.41 28.47 4.02
N ARG A 394 19.66 28.34 3.55
CA ARG A 394 20.41 29.42 2.89
C ARG A 394 20.45 29.26 1.37
N ALA A 395 20.44 28.03 0.90
CA ALA A 395 20.45 27.66 -0.51
C ALA A 395 19.35 26.61 -0.76
N PRO A 396 18.08 27.03 -0.89
CA PRO A 396 16.94 26.12 -0.99
C PRO A 396 17.11 25.14 -2.13
N ILE A 397 16.55 23.93 -1.99
CA ILE A 397 16.49 22.97 -3.10
C ILE A 397 15.60 23.60 -4.17
N THR A 398 16.15 23.84 -5.36
CA THR A 398 15.40 24.37 -6.51
C THR A 398 15.13 23.28 -7.54
N ASP A 399 16.03 22.31 -7.61
CA ASP A 399 16.00 21.21 -8.54
C ASP A 399 16.33 19.90 -7.80
N ALA A 400 15.73 18.81 -8.25
CA ALA A 400 16.13 17.47 -7.85
C ALA A 400 16.36 16.62 -9.09
N LEU A 401 17.49 15.94 -9.19
CA LEU A 401 17.68 14.89 -10.19
C LEU A 401 17.33 13.55 -9.59
N ILE A 402 16.52 12.79 -10.30
CA ILE A 402 16.29 11.37 -10.06
C ILE A 402 17.12 10.58 -11.06
N THR A 403 18.05 9.78 -10.55
CA THR A 403 19.04 9.06 -11.35
C THR A 403 18.41 7.92 -12.15
N HIS A 404 17.49 7.18 -11.53
CA HIS A 404 16.80 6.04 -12.14
C HIS A 404 15.49 5.71 -11.39
N ALA A 405 14.73 4.73 -11.87
CA ALA A 405 13.32 4.55 -11.49
C ALA A 405 13.07 3.72 -10.21
N ASN A 406 14.12 3.18 -9.57
CA ASN A 406 13.91 2.35 -8.38
C ASN A 406 13.33 3.15 -7.21
N GLY A 407 12.61 2.44 -6.35
CA GLY A 407 11.92 3.04 -5.21
C GLY A 407 12.85 3.73 -4.22
N ASP A 408 14.05 3.19 -4.02
CA ASP A 408 15.09 3.73 -3.15
C ASP A 408 15.75 5.01 -3.66
N HIS A 409 15.31 5.52 -4.82
CA HIS A 409 15.72 6.81 -5.37
C HIS A 409 14.51 7.75 -5.61
N THR A 410 13.27 7.25 -5.53
CA THR A 410 12.07 7.95 -6.04
C THR A 410 10.93 8.09 -5.04
N HIS A 411 10.79 7.20 -4.06
CA HIS A 411 9.62 7.17 -3.19
C HIS A 411 9.48 8.40 -2.29
N GLY A 412 10.59 9.06 -1.99
CA GLY A 412 10.61 10.30 -1.23
C GLY A 412 10.25 11.56 -2.02
N ASN A 413 10.11 11.49 -3.35
CA ASN A 413 9.92 12.67 -4.22
C ASN A 413 8.72 13.55 -3.80
N GLN A 414 7.66 12.94 -3.27
CA GLN A 414 6.48 13.68 -2.80
C GLN A 414 6.75 14.66 -1.65
N LEU A 415 7.88 14.50 -0.95
CA LEU A 415 8.26 15.35 0.18
C LEU A 415 8.94 16.63 -0.26
N LEU A 416 9.36 16.72 -1.53
CA LEU A 416 9.90 17.93 -2.10
C LEU A 416 8.77 18.94 -2.31
N ASP A 417 9.03 20.21 -2.00
CA ASP A 417 8.08 21.29 -2.23
C ASP A 417 7.67 21.33 -3.72
N HIS A 418 6.43 21.75 -4.02
CA HIS A 418 5.93 21.81 -5.39
C HIS A 418 6.72 22.79 -6.28
N SER A 419 7.45 23.74 -5.70
CA SER A 419 8.34 24.65 -6.43
C SER A 419 9.67 24.00 -6.85
N VAL A 420 10.05 22.87 -6.25
CA VAL A 420 11.23 22.10 -6.67
C VAL A 420 10.94 21.45 -8.01
N ARG A 421 11.77 21.71 -9.02
CA ARG A 421 11.68 21.04 -10.32
C ARG A 421 12.36 19.68 -10.27
N ILE A 422 11.61 18.60 -10.48
CA ILE A 422 12.16 17.25 -10.60
C ILE A 422 12.63 17.00 -12.03
N ILE A 423 13.87 16.57 -12.19
CA ILE A 423 14.54 16.28 -13.46
C ILE A 423 14.82 14.78 -13.49
N ALA A 424 14.54 14.11 -14.61
CA ALA A 424 14.91 12.71 -14.83
C ALA A 424 15.18 12.45 -16.32
N ALA A 425 15.85 11.35 -16.66
CA ALA A 425 15.89 10.90 -18.04
C ALA A 425 14.49 10.50 -18.51
N GLU A 426 14.20 10.58 -19.82
CA GLU A 426 12.90 10.22 -20.38
C GLU A 426 12.50 8.79 -20.00
N GLY A 427 13.40 7.81 -20.17
CA GLY A 427 13.15 6.42 -19.78
C GLY A 427 12.93 6.23 -18.26
N THR A 428 13.59 7.04 -17.42
CA THR A 428 13.38 7.02 -15.97
C THR A 428 11.96 7.49 -15.64
N ALA A 429 11.51 8.59 -16.25
CA ALA A 429 10.16 9.11 -16.04
C ALA A 429 9.08 8.15 -16.56
N GLU A 430 9.32 7.48 -17.69
CA GLU A 430 8.43 6.44 -18.24
C GLU A 430 8.32 5.24 -17.30
N GLU A 431 9.44 4.77 -16.74
CA GLU A 431 9.45 3.63 -15.83
C GLU A 431 8.84 3.99 -14.46
N ILE A 432 9.03 5.22 -13.96
CA ILE A 432 8.31 5.70 -12.77
C ILE A 432 6.78 5.73 -13.00
N ALA A 433 6.33 6.10 -14.20
CA ALA A 433 4.90 6.21 -14.52
C ALA A 433 4.20 4.85 -14.64
N HIS A 434 4.91 3.81 -15.08
CA HIS A 434 4.35 2.49 -15.40
C HIS A 434 4.93 1.34 -14.56
N GLY A 435 5.86 1.66 -13.66
CA GLY A 435 6.52 0.71 -12.79
C GLY A 435 5.61 0.16 -11.70
N MET A 436 6.18 -0.72 -10.89
CA MET A 436 5.46 -1.33 -9.77
C MET A 436 5.04 -0.25 -8.77
N ALA A 437 3.74 -0.19 -8.45
CA ALA A 437 3.25 0.72 -7.44
C ALA A 437 3.93 0.46 -6.08
N PRO A 438 4.39 1.49 -5.34
CA PRO A 438 5.10 1.32 -4.06
C PRO A 438 4.32 0.48 -3.05
N ALA A 439 3.00 0.62 -3.05
CA ALA A 439 2.12 -0.17 -2.21
C ALA A 439 2.36 -1.67 -2.42
N MET A 440 2.61 -2.17 -3.63
CA MET A 440 2.84 -3.60 -3.88
C MET A 440 4.06 -4.16 -3.15
N LEU A 441 5.03 -3.33 -2.77
CA LEU A 441 6.15 -3.76 -1.93
C LEU A 441 5.72 -4.11 -0.49
N ALA A 442 4.58 -3.62 -0.01
CA ALA A 442 4.02 -4.12 1.24
C ALA A 442 3.71 -5.63 1.18
N MET A 443 3.43 -6.19 -0.02
CA MET A 443 3.25 -7.63 -0.19
C MET A 443 4.45 -8.42 0.29
N VAL A 444 5.66 -7.95 0.01
CA VAL A 444 6.89 -8.69 0.37
C VAL A 444 7.12 -8.68 1.88
N GLN A 445 6.45 -7.79 2.61
CA GLN A 445 6.48 -7.72 4.07
C GLN A 445 5.39 -8.62 4.69
N THR A 446 4.21 -8.73 4.08
CA THR A 446 3.04 -9.38 4.69
C THR A 446 2.75 -10.78 4.18
N ALA A 447 3.07 -11.10 2.93
CA ALA A 447 2.73 -12.39 2.33
C ALA A 447 3.46 -13.56 3.00
N ASP A 448 2.83 -14.73 2.97
CA ASP A 448 3.51 -16.01 3.22
C ASP A 448 3.91 -16.61 1.87
N LEU A 449 5.20 -16.53 1.56
CA LEU A 449 5.84 -17.04 0.35
C LEU A 449 6.60 -18.35 0.63
N GLY A 450 6.22 -19.05 1.70
CA GLY A 450 6.87 -20.28 2.13
C GLY A 450 8.12 -20.08 2.99
N PRO A 451 8.79 -21.17 3.38
CA PRO A 451 9.79 -21.15 4.46
C PRO A 451 11.13 -20.49 4.07
N ILE A 452 11.37 -20.24 2.78
CA ILE A 452 12.63 -19.67 2.28
C ILE A 452 12.46 -18.19 1.91
N ALA A 453 11.53 -17.88 1.00
CA ALA A 453 11.33 -16.51 0.52
C ALA A 453 10.78 -15.56 1.60
N THR A 454 9.88 -16.04 2.47
CA THR A 454 9.29 -15.21 3.54
C THR A 454 10.34 -14.58 4.46
N PRO A 455 11.22 -15.34 5.15
CA PRO A 455 12.24 -14.74 6.01
C PRO A 455 13.25 -13.90 5.21
N TYR A 456 13.62 -14.32 3.99
CA TYR A 456 14.55 -13.59 3.14
C TYR A 456 14.07 -12.18 2.78
N LEU A 457 12.81 -12.05 2.34
CA LEU A 457 12.24 -10.75 1.96
C LEU A 457 11.89 -9.91 3.18
N ARG A 458 11.32 -10.49 4.24
CA ARG A 458 11.01 -9.73 5.47
C ARG A 458 12.27 -9.17 6.13
N ASN A 459 13.41 -9.88 6.07
CA ASN A 459 14.69 -9.37 6.57
C ASN A 459 15.17 -8.14 5.78
N ARG A 460 15.03 -8.15 4.44
CA ARG A 460 15.52 -7.08 3.55
C ARG A 460 14.59 -5.87 3.49
N PHE A 461 13.29 -6.11 3.42
CA PHE A 461 12.30 -5.05 3.19
C PHE A 461 11.53 -4.66 4.46
N GLY A 462 11.56 -5.47 5.51
CA GLY A 462 10.88 -5.19 6.78
C GLY A 462 11.30 -3.90 7.51
N PRO A 463 12.53 -3.37 7.35
CA PRO A 463 12.91 -2.10 7.95
C PRO A 463 12.24 -0.84 7.37
N PHE A 464 11.60 -0.93 6.20
CA PHE A 464 11.04 0.23 5.48
C PHE A 464 9.53 0.35 5.66
N ASP A 465 9.01 1.58 5.59
CA ASP A 465 7.57 1.86 5.64
C ASP A 465 7.05 2.31 4.26
N PHE A 466 6.32 1.42 3.58
CA PHE A 466 5.75 1.73 2.26
C PHE A 466 4.37 2.41 2.31
N SER A 467 3.83 2.68 3.51
CA SER A 467 2.54 3.34 3.67
C SER A 467 2.61 4.83 3.31
N GLY A 468 1.50 5.36 2.76
CA GLY A 468 1.38 6.79 2.42
C GLY A 468 2.22 7.26 1.21
N ILE A 469 2.95 6.37 0.54
CA ILE A 469 3.76 6.72 -0.62
C ILE A 469 2.86 6.98 -1.84
N THR A 470 3.01 8.17 -2.42
CA THR A 470 2.46 8.59 -3.70
C THR A 470 3.61 9.01 -4.60
N VAL A 471 3.71 8.38 -5.76
CA VAL A 471 4.79 8.64 -6.71
C VAL A 471 4.64 10.06 -7.28
N ARG A 472 5.66 10.90 -7.11
CA ARG A 472 5.81 12.19 -7.80
C ARG A 472 6.87 12.03 -8.90
N ASN A 473 6.44 12.19 -10.15
CA ASN A 473 7.29 12.03 -11.33
C ASN A 473 8.02 13.34 -11.71
N ALA A 474 8.85 13.27 -12.75
CA ALA A 474 9.63 14.39 -13.25
C ALA A 474 8.77 15.51 -13.86
N ASP A 475 9.18 16.75 -13.59
CA ASP A 475 8.64 17.97 -14.19
C ASP A 475 9.38 18.34 -15.49
N LEU A 476 10.63 17.87 -15.63
CA LEU A 476 11.48 18.05 -16.80
C LEU A 476 12.20 16.74 -17.14
N THR A 477 12.11 16.31 -18.39
CA THR A 477 12.86 15.16 -18.89
C THR A 477 14.02 15.58 -19.80
N PHE A 478 15.03 14.72 -19.90
CA PHE A 478 16.10 14.81 -20.89
C PHE A 478 16.41 13.44 -21.50
N ASP A 479 16.98 13.43 -22.71
CA ASP A 479 17.31 12.18 -23.42
C ASP A 479 18.70 11.67 -23.02
N ARG A 480 19.77 12.34 -23.50
CA ARG A 480 21.15 11.91 -23.27
C ARG A 480 21.93 12.77 -22.28
N GLU A 481 21.93 14.08 -22.48
CA GLU A 481 22.70 15.00 -21.65
C GLU A 481 21.92 16.30 -21.40
N LEU A 482 22.06 16.84 -20.20
CA LEU A 482 21.53 18.14 -19.83
C LEU A 482 22.54 18.84 -18.92
N THR A 483 22.89 20.09 -19.21
CA THR A 483 23.69 20.91 -18.31
C THR A 483 22.80 21.96 -17.67
N ILE A 484 22.83 22.03 -16.35
CA ILE A 484 22.10 23.04 -15.56
C ILE A 484 23.08 23.88 -14.76
N ALA A 485 22.63 25.07 -14.35
CA ALA A 485 23.36 25.92 -13.43
C ALA A 485 22.66 25.93 -12.07
N VAL A 486 23.38 25.53 -11.02
CA VAL A 486 22.91 25.56 -9.63
C VAL A 486 23.61 26.72 -8.95
N GLY A 487 22.94 27.88 -8.83
CA GLY A 487 23.52 29.07 -8.21
C GLY A 487 24.88 29.47 -8.77
N GLY A 488 25.04 29.43 -10.10
CA GLY A 488 26.28 29.74 -10.82
C GLY A 488 27.26 28.58 -11.01
N ARG A 489 27.03 27.42 -10.36
CA ARG A 489 27.83 26.19 -10.53
C ARG A 489 27.29 25.35 -11.68
N GLU A 490 28.17 24.92 -12.58
CA GLU A 490 27.83 24.02 -13.69
C GLU A 490 27.62 22.60 -13.16
N VAL A 491 26.49 21.99 -13.50
CA VAL A 491 26.17 20.59 -13.19
C VAL A 491 25.77 19.87 -14.47
N ARG A 492 26.47 18.77 -14.78
CA ARG A 492 26.24 17.97 -15.99
C ARG A 492 25.51 16.68 -15.65
N LEU A 493 24.35 16.50 -16.26
CA LEU A 493 23.51 15.33 -16.15
C LEU A 493 23.70 14.48 -17.41
N MET A 494 24.00 13.20 -17.26
CA MET A 494 24.23 12.28 -18.38
C MET A 494 23.46 10.99 -18.13
N ASN A 495 22.57 10.63 -19.05
CA ASN A 495 21.93 9.32 -19.08
C ASN A 495 22.86 8.35 -19.81
N LEU A 496 23.36 7.36 -19.08
CA LEU A 496 24.27 6.32 -19.58
C LEU A 496 23.57 4.96 -19.72
N GLY A 497 22.27 4.90 -19.42
CA GLY A 497 21.44 3.72 -19.57
C GLY A 497 20.93 3.49 -21.02
N PRO A 498 20.18 2.41 -21.27
CA PRO A 498 19.74 1.41 -20.29
C PRO A 498 20.90 0.53 -19.80
N ALA A 499 20.94 0.27 -18.50
CA ALA A 499 21.94 -0.57 -17.84
C ALA A 499 21.33 -1.26 -16.60
N HIS A 500 21.24 -0.56 -15.49
CA HIS A 500 20.62 -1.08 -14.28
C HIS A 500 19.10 -1.12 -14.45
N THR A 501 18.51 0.00 -14.89
CA THR A 501 17.10 0.16 -15.31
C THR A 501 16.99 0.59 -16.78
N ALA A 502 15.79 0.99 -17.25
CA ALA A 502 15.60 1.44 -18.62
C ALA A 502 16.34 2.76 -18.94
N ALA A 503 16.68 3.55 -17.93
CA ALA A 503 17.55 4.72 -18.06
C ALA A 503 18.23 5.03 -16.73
N ASP A 504 19.53 5.30 -16.79
CA ASP A 504 20.39 5.43 -15.60
C ASP A 504 21.29 6.66 -15.75
N SER A 505 21.02 7.67 -14.93
CA SER A 505 21.67 8.98 -15.02
C SER A 505 22.76 9.17 -13.97
N VAL A 506 23.81 9.90 -14.34
CA VAL A 506 24.89 10.33 -13.43
C VAL A 506 24.98 11.86 -13.38
N VAL A 507 25.50 12.39 -12.27
CA VAL A 507 25.63 13.83 -12.00
C VAL A 507 27.10 14.18 -11.82
N HIS A 508 27.67 14.93 -12.75
CA HIS A 508 29.07 15.35 -12.68
C HIS A 508 29.17 16.84 -12.34
N ILE A 509 29.97 17.14 -11.31
CA ILE A 509 30.22 18.49 -10.78
C ILE A 509 31.69 18.84 -11.07
N PRO A 510 32.01 19.44 -12.24
CA PRO A 510 33.39 19.48 -12.72
C PRO A 510 34.33 20.30 -11.85
N ASP A 511 33.86 21.42 -11.27
CA ASP A 511 34.67 22.29 -10.43
C ASP A 511 34.99 21.67 -9.07
N ALA A 512 34.09 20.84 -8.55
CA ALA A 512 34.27 20.12 -7.29
C ALA A 512 34.95 18.73 -7.47
N GLY A 513 35.02 18.22 -8.70
CA GLY A 513 35.57 16.89 -9.00
C GLY A 513 34.72 15.74 -8.43
N VAL A 514 33.40 15.91 -8.39
CA VAL A 514 32.47 14.92 -7.81
C VAL A 514 31.58 14.31 -8.89
N LEU A 515 31.38 13.00 -8.82
CA LEU A 515 30.42 12.25 -9.64
C LEU A 515 29.44 11.50 -8.73
N PHE A 516 28.14 11.77 -8.86
CA PHE A 516 27.09 10.90 -8.31
C PHE A 516 26.69 9.89 -9.39
N ALA A 517 26.85 8.60 -9.11
CA ALA A 517 26.71 7.55 -10.12
C ALA A 517 25.34 6.84 -10.11
N GLY A 518 24.49 7.11 -9.11
CA GLY A 518 23.28 6.31 -8.87
C GLY A 518 23.61 4.81 -8.84
N ASP A 519 22.66 3.98 -9.27
CA ASP A 519 22.83 2.53 -9.30
C ASP A 519 23.64 2.03 -10.50
N LEU A 520 24.33 2.91 -11.23
CA LEU A 520 25.43 2.45 -12.09
C LEU A 520 26.65 2.01 -11.28
N LEU A 521 26.66 2.25 -9.97
CA LEU A 521 27.76 1.86 -9.09
C LEU A 521 27.28 1.28 -7.75
N PHE A 522 27.65 0.03 -7.48
CA PHE A 522 27.50 -0.68 -6.21
C PHE A 522 28.88 -1.02 -5.65
N VAL A 523 29.28 -0.42 -4.52
CA VAL A 523 30.62 -0.60 -3.95
C VAL A 523 30.58 -1.59 -2.79
N GLY A 524 31.20 -2.76 -2.98
CA GLY A 524 31.17 -3.86 -2.00
C GLY A 524 29.82 -4.58 -1.91
N CYS A 525 28.88 -4.22 -2.78
CA CYS A 525 27.59 -4.86 -2.97
C CYS A 525 27.49 -5.36 -4.41
N THR A 526 26.80 -6.48 -4.61
CA THR A 526 26.60 -7.06 -5.95
C THR A 526 25.63 -6.18 -6.75
N PRO A 527 26.03 -5.67 -7.94
CA PRO A 527 25.12 -4.98 -8.84
C PRO A 527 23.95 -5.88 -9.24
N ILE A 528 22.79 -5.29 -9.55
CA ILE A 528 21.62 -6.02 -10.06
C ILE A 528 21.21 -5.46 -11.43
N VAL A 529 21.04 -6.33 -12.42
CA VAL A 529 20.76 -5.94 -13.81
C VAL A 529 19.28 -6.22 -14.10
N TRP A 530 18.40 -5.23 -13.88
CA TRP A 530 16.98 -5.38 -14.18
C TRP A 530 16.70 -5.27 -15.68
N ALA A 531 17.29 -4.28 -16.34
CA ALA A 531 17.08 -4.02 -17.77
C ALA A 531 18.20 -4.57 -18.65
N GLY A 532 19.45 -4.18 -18.39
CA GLY A 532 20.57 -4.44 -19.29
C GLY A 532 20.47 -3.69 -20.63
N PRO A 533 21.28 -4.08 -21.64
CA PRO A 533 22.21 -5.19 -21.61
C PRO A 533 23.44 -4.93 -20.74
N ILE A 534 24.10 -5.99 -20.25
CA ILE A 534 25.32 -5.86 -19.43
C ILE A 534 26.43 -5.07 -20.16
N SER A 535 26.53 -5.21 -21.48
CA SER A 535 27.50 -4.48 -22.30
C SER A 535 27.32 -2.96 -22.26
N ASN A 536 26.09 -2.47 -22.15
CA ASN A 536 25.83 -1.04 -22.00
C ASN A 536 26.33 -0.54 -20.65
N TRP A 537 26.14 -1.31 -19.58
CA TRP A 537 26.65 -0.93 -18.26
C TRP A 537 28.19 -0.92 -18.22
N ILE A 538 28.85 -1.83 -18.91
CA ILE A 538 30.31 -1.79 -19.09
C ILE A 538 30.73 -0.48 -19.79
N ALA A 539 30.02 -0.08 -20.85
CA ALA A 539 30.27 1.18 -21.54
C ALA A 539 29.97 2.41 -20.65
N ALA A 540 28.95 2.35 -19.81
CA ALA A 540 28.65 3.38 -18.82
C ALA A 540 29.80 3.54 -17.80
N CYS A 541 30.40 2.43 -17.35
CA CYS A 541 31.59 2.46 -16.50
C CYS A 541 32.77 3.15 -17.22
N ASP A 542 32.99 2.84 -18.50
CA ASP A 542 34.04 3.47 -19.30
C ASP A 542 33.79 4.99 -19.50
N ALA A 543 32.54 5.39 -19.70
CA ALA A 543 32.15 6.80 -19.76
C ALA A 543 32.40 7.52 -18.43
N MET A 544 32.03 6.92 -17.29
CA MET A 544 32.29 7.49 -15.96
C MET A 544 33.80 7.63 -15.68
N LEU A 545 34.61 6.64 -16.05
CA LEU A 545 36.08 6.71 -15.93
C LEU A 545 36.67 7.87 -16.75
N ALA A 546 36.12 8.14 -17.93
CA ALA A 546 36.58 9.21 -18.80
C ALA A 546 36.32 10.62 -18.23
N LEU A 547 35.37 10.77 -17.30
CA LEU A 547 35.10 12.05 -16.61
C LEU A 547 36.23 12.45 -15.67
N GLY A 548 37.00 11.48 -15.16
CA GLY A 548 38.18 11.74 -14.31
C GLY A 548 37.85 12.30 -12.92
N ALA A 549 36.63 12.06 -12.41
CA ALA A 549 36.23 12.53 -11.08
C ALA A 549 37.01 11.79 -9.96
N PRO A 550 37.74 12.50 -9.07
CA PRO A 550 38.45 11.88 -7.96
C PRO A 550 37.54 11.38 -6.83
N ILE A 551 36.31 11.87 -6.75
CA ILE A 551 35.32 11.46 -5.73
C ILE A 551 34.07 10.98 -6.44
N VAL A 552 33.68 9.74 -6.15
CA VAL A 552 32.50 9.10 -6.74
C VAL A 552 31.58 8.62 -5.62
N VAL A 553 30.33 9.08 -5.66
CA VAL A 553 29.27 8.66 -4.75
C VAL A 553 28.45 7.57 -5.47
N PRO A 554 28.55 6.30 -5.05
CA PRO A 554 27.72 5.23 -5.60
C PRO A 554 26.27 5.34 -5.12
N GLY A 555 25.33 4.72 -5.82
CA GLY A 555 23.98 4.49 -5.31
C GLY A 555 24.00 3.60 -4.07
N HIS A 556 24.88 2.59 -4.03
CA HIS A 556 25.02 1.70 -2.88
C HIS A 556 26.48 1.50 -2.44
N GLY A 557 26.72 1.55 -1.13
CA GLY A 557 28.03 1.32 -0.53
C GLY A 557 28.82 2.61 -0.24
N PRO A 558 30.10 2.50 0.18
CA PRO A 558 30.89 3.66 0.57
C PRO A 558 31.35 4.51 -0.63
N ILE A 559 31.61 5.79 -0.37
CA ILE A 559 32.24 6.71 -1.32
C ILE A 559 33.57 6.12 -1.82
N THR A 560 33.79 6.26 -3.12
CA THR A 560 34.91 5.65 -3.84
C THR A 560 35.51 6.63 -4.86
N ASP A 561 36.29 6.10 -5.80
CA ASP A 561 36.86 6.79 -6.94
C ASP A 561 36.86 5.87 -8.18
N ALA A 562 37.79 6.12 -9.12
CA ALA A 562 37.99 5.29 -10.29
C ALA A 562 38.18 3.79 -9.99
N ASP A 563 38.71 3.40 -8.81
CA ASP A 563 38.89 1.99 -8.47
C ASP A 563 37.56 1.29 -8.21
N GLY A 564 36.60 1.97 -7.60
CA GLY A 564 35.23 1.45 -7.45
C GLY A 564 34.56 1.21 -8.80
N ILE A 565 34.69 2.16 -9.74
CA ILE A 565 34.14 2.02 -11.09
C ILE A 565 34.79 0.83 -11.81
N ARG A 566 36.12 0.66 -11.71
CA ARG A 566 36.82 -0.49 -12.28
C ARG A 566 36.38 -1.81 -11.67
N ALA A 567 36.12 -1.86 -10.37
CA ALA A 567 35.67 -3.07 -9.69
C ALA A 567 34.28 -3.51 -10.21
N VAL A 568 33.31 -2.60 -10.30
CA VAL A 568 31.97 -2.89 -10.85
C VAL A 568 32.06 -3.30 -12.31
N ARG A 569 32.85 -2.59 -13.12
CA ARG A 569 33.12 -2.96 -14.51
C ARG A 569 33.71 -4.37 -14.62
N GLY A 570 34.67 -4.72 -13.76
CA GLY A 570 35.30 -6.03 -13.71
C GLY A 570 34.29 -7.13 -13.38
N TYR A 571 33.41 -6.90 -12.41
CA TYR A 571 32.32 -7.80 -12.07
C TYR A 571 31.40 -8.06 -13.28
N LEU A 572 30.96 -6.99 -13.96
CA LEU A 572 30.06 -7.10 -15.11
C LEU A 572 30.70 -7.87 -16.26
N VAL A 573 31.97 -7.63 -16.56
CA VAL A 573 32.74 -8.39 -17.56
C VAL A 573 32.80 -9.87 -17.17
N HIS A 574 33.14 -10.15 -15.90
CA HIS A 574 33.24 -11.50 -15.39
C HIS A 574 31.91 -12.27 -15.50
N VAL A 575 30.81 -11.69 -15.02
CA VAL A 575 29.48 -12.32 -15.12
C VAL A 575 29.06 -12.53 -16.57
N ASN A 576 29.30 -11.54 -17.44
CA ASN A 576 29.00 -11.65 -18.87
C ASN A 576 29.74 -12.84 -19.51
N GLU A 577 31.06 -12.97 -19.26
CA GLU A 577 31.88 -14.05 -19.80
C GLU A 577 31.49 -15.43 -19.25
N GLN A 578 31.26 -15.53 -17.93
CA GLN A 578 30.89 -16.78 -17.28
C GLN A 578 29.50 -17.26 -17.70
N ALA A 579 28.51 -16.37 -17.75
CA ALA A 579 27.16 -16.70 -18.19
C ALA A 579 27.13 -17.14 -19.67
N GLU A 580 27.89 -16.46 -20.54
CA GLU A 580 27.98 -16.84 -21.96
C GLU A 580 28.71 -18.19 -22.16
N ALA A 581 29.72 -18.48 -21.34
CA ALA A 581 30.37 -19.79 -21.34
C ALA A 581 29.42 -20.90 -20.88
N ALA A 582 28.66 -20.67 -19.80
CA ALA A 582 27.65 -21.61 -19.30
C ALA A 582 26.55 -21.86 -20.36
N TYR A 583 26.07 -20.80 -21.01
CA TYR A 583 25.07 -20.90 -22.09
C TYR A 583 25.59 -21.74 -23.26
N ARG A 584 26.84 -21.51 -23.71
CA ARG A 584 27.48 -22.30 -24.78
C ARG A 584 27.67 -23.78 -24.41
N ASN A 585 27.77 -24.08 -23.12
CA ASN A 585 27.85 -25.44 -22.60
C ASN A 585 26.46 -26.10 -22.41
N GLY A 586 25.38 -25.40 -22.75
CA GLY A 586 24.02 -25.93 -22.72
C GLY A 586 23.36 -25.92 -21.35
N LEU A 587 23.90 -25.19 -20.38
CA LEU A 587 23.28 -25.01 -19.06
C LEU A 587 22.10 -24.04 -19.19
N SER A 588 21.01 -24.32 -18.49
CA SER A 588 19.95 -23.33 -18.26
C SER A 588 20.44 -22.18 -17.38
N PHE A 589 19.72 -21.04 -17.37
CA PHE A 589 20.15 -19.88 -16.58
C PHE A 589 20.17 -20.15 -15.08
N THR A 590 19.29 -21.02 -14.59
CA THR A 590 19.25 -21.44 -13.18
C THR A 590 20.44 -22.32 -12.82
N GLU A 591 20.78 -23.30 -13.67
CA GLU A 591 21.98 -24.12 -13.50
C GLU A 591 23.26 -23.25 -13.58
N ALA A 592 23.28 -22.27 -14.48
CA ALA A 592 24.40 -21.35 -14.60
C ALA A 592 24.54 -20.45 -13.36
N ALA A 593 23.45 -19.90 -12.83
CA ALA A 593 23.49 -19.08 -11.61
C ALA A 593 24.03 -19.85 -10.39
N ASP A 594 23.75 -21.16 -10.29
CA ASP A 594 24.29 -22.03 -9.24
C ASP A 594 25.76 -22.43 -9.51
N ALA A 595 26.23 -22.42 -10.76
CA ALA A 595 27.55 -22.95 -11.15
C ALA A 595 28.64 -21.88 -11.35
N ILE A 596 28.28 -20.61 -11.57
CA ILE A 596 29.25 -19.55 -11.84
C ILE A 596 30.11 -19.29 -10.59
N ASP A 597 31.43 -19.37 -10.76
CA ASP A 597 32.39 -18.94 -9.76
C ASP A 597 32.49 -17.42 -9.76
N LEU A 598 32.06 -16.76 -8.69
CA LEU A 598 32.13 -15.31 -8.53
C LEU A 598 33.55 -14.80 -8.22
N GLY A 599 34.52 -15.68 -7.96
CA GLY A 599 35.91 -15.31 -7.69
C GLY A 599 36.03 -14.31 -6.55
N GLU A 600 36.76 -13.20 -6.78
CA GLU A 600 36.95 -12.14 -5.78
C GLU A 600 35.64 -11.44 -5.38
N TYR A 601 34.63 -11.46 -6.24
CA TYR A 601 33.33 -10.82 -6.02
C TYR A 601 32.41 -11.63 -5.10
N ALA A 602 32.74 -12.89 -4.80
CA ALA A 602 31.94 -13.77 -3.94
C ALA A 602 31.75 -13.23 -2.50
N THR A 603 32.62 -12.30 -2.08
CA THR A 603 32.56 -11.67 -0.75
C THR A 603 31.68 -10.43 -0.69
N TRP A 604 31.21 -9.93 -1.83
CA TRP A 604 30.34 -8.76 -1.88
C TRP A 604 28.97 -9.06 -1.26
N LEU A 605 28.36 -8.03 -0.69
CA LEU A 605 27.00 -8.14 -0.17
C LEU A 605 26.03 -8.52 -1.29
N ASP A 606 24.97 -9.23 -0.91
CA ASP A 606 23.85 -9.59 -1.78
C ASP A 606 24.24 -10.40 -3.04
N ALA A 607 25.20 -11.32 -2.90
CA ALA A 607 25.70 -12.17 -3.98
C ALA A 607 24.58 -12.93 -4.73
N GLU A 608 23.44 -13.18 -4.08
CA GLU A 608 22.28 -13.81 -4.71
C GLU A 608 21.70 -13.04 -5.90
N ARG A 609 22.02 -11.74 -6.05
CA ARG A 609 21.69 -10.93 -7.22
C ARG A 609 22.27 -11.50 -8.52
N ILE A 610 23.25 -12.41 -8.44
CA ILE A 610 23.75 -13.17 -9.59
C ILE A 610 22.64 -13.88 -10.35
N VAL A 611 21.57 -14.34 -9.67
CA VAL A 611 20.42 -14.99 -10.31
C VAL A 611 19.78 -14.08 -11.36
N VAL A 612 19.55 -12.80 -11.02
CA VAL A 612 18.96 -11.81 -11.92
C VAL A 612 19.93 -11.44 -13.03
N ASN A 613 21.22 -11.28 -12.71
CA ASN A 613 22.23 -10.90 -13.69
C ASN A 613 22.44 -11.97 -14.77
N VAL A 614 22.49 -13.24 -14.35
CA VAL A 614 22.59 -14.38 -15.27
C VAL A 614 21.31 -14.53 -16.08
N TYR A 615 20.14 -14.40 -15.43
CA TYR A 615 18.86 -14.40 -16.12
C TYR A 615 18.79 -13.35 -17.22
N GLN A 616 19.16 -12.09 -16.93
CA GLN A 616 19.16 -11.06 -17.97
C GLN A 616 20.16 -11.33 -19.08
N ARG A 617 21.38 -11.77 -18.74
CA ARG A 617 22.35 -12.12 -19.77
C ARG A 617 21.84 -13.25 -20.68
N TYR A 618 21.14 -14.23 -20.11
CA TYR A 618 20.53 -15.31 -20.88
C TYR A 618 19.44 -14.78 -21.82
N ARG A 619 18.61 -13.83 -21.39
CA ARG A 619 17.61 -13.18 -22.26
C ARG A 619 18.23 -12.37 -23.40
N GLU A 620 19.41 -11.77 -23.17
CA GLU A 620 20.17 -11.10 -24.23
C GLU A 620 20.68 -12.10 -25.29
N LEU A 621 21.07 -13.32 -24.86
CA LEU A 621 21.56 -14.38 -25.74
C LEU A 621 20.44 -15.12 -26.48
N ASP A 622 19.29 -15.30 -25.82
CA ASP A 622 18.11 -15.96 -26.36
C ASP A 622 16.82 -15.18 -26.02
N PRO A 623 16.32 -14.37 -26.98
CA PRO A 623 15.05 -13.64 -26.83
C PRO A 623 13.82 -14.54 -26.64
N GLY A 624 13.94 -15.87 -26.84
CA GLY A 624 12.89 -16.85 -26.57
C GLY A 624 12.68 -17.15 -25.09
N ILE A 625 13.61 -16.74 -24.21
CA ILE A 625 13.48 -16.93 -22.76
C ILE A 625 12.36 -16.02 -22.21
N PRO A 626 11.36 -16.58 -21.50
CA PRO A 626 10.24 -15.81 -20.98
C PRO A 626 10.66 -14.68 -20.04
N GLN A 627 9.94 -13.56 -20.13
CA GLN A 627 10.01 -12.51 -19.12
C GLN A 627 9.38 -13.01 -17.82
N LEU A 628 10.14 -12.94 -16.73
CA LEU A 628 9.71 -13.34 -15.39
C LEU A 628 9.30 -12.10 -14.61
N GLU A 629 8.28 -12.25 -13.77
CA GLU A 629 7.85 -11.21 -12.85
C GLU A 629 8.91 -10.97 -11.76
N PRO A 630 9.07 -9.73 -11.27
CA PRO A 630 10.05 -9.39 -10.23
C PRO A 630 9.97 -10.28 -8.98
N LEU A 631 8.76 -10.63 -8.53
CA LEU A 631 8.57 -11.49 -7.36
C LEU A 631 9.10 -12.92 -7.59
N ALA A 632 8.99 -13.44 -8.82
CA ALA A 632 9.54 -14.75 -9.16
C ALA A 632 11.06 -14.72 -9.07
N LEU A 633 11.70 -13.67 -9.62
CA LEU A 633 13.14 -13.47 -9.53
C LEU A 633 13.61 -13.35 -8.08
N LEU A 634 12.93 -12.54 -7.26
CA LEU A 634 13.21 -12.40 -5.83
C LEU A 634 13.10 -13.74 -5.08
N SER A 635 12.12 -14.58 -5.42
CA SER A 635 11.98 -15.91 -4.83
C SER A 635 13.15 -16.83 -5.22
N MET A 636 13.60 -16.76 -6.47
CA MET A 636 14.76 -17.52 -6.95
C MET A 636 16.07 -17.06 -6.29
N GLN A 637 16.22 -15.75 -6.02
CA GLN A 637 17.32 -15.21 -5.24
C GLN A 637 17.30 -15.74 -3.80
N ALA A 638 16.12 -15.83 -3.18
CA ALA A 638 15.98 -16.40 -1.84
C ALA A 638 16.40 -17.88 -1.80
N ASP A 639 16.01 -18.66 -2.81
CA ASP A 639 16.42 -20.06 -2.94
C ASP A 639 17.94 -20.20 -3.12
N TRP A 640 18.54 -19.35 -3.96
CA TRP A 640 19.99 -19.33 -4.14
C TRP A 640 20.71 -18.96 -2.84
N PHE A 641 20.23 -17.95 -2.12
CA PHE A 641 20.77 -17.50 -0.84
C PHE A 641 20.65 -18.57 0.26
N ALA A 642 19.61 -19.42 0.21
CA ALA A 642 19.45 -20.49 1.18
C ALA A 642 20.42 -21.68 0.95
N LYS A 643 20.90 -21.85 -0.28
CA LYS A 643 21.83 -22.92 -0.68
C LYS A 643 23.31 -22.57 -0.37
N HIS A 644 23.69 -21.30 -0.46
CA HIS A 644 25.07 -20.80 -0.37
C HIS A 644 25.32 -20.00 0.92
#